data_AF-A0AAQ3N3T8-F1
#
_entry.id   AF-A0AAQ3N3T8-F1
#
_cell.length_a   1.000
_cell.length_b   1.000
_cell.length_c   1.000
_cell.angle_alpha   90.00
_cell.angle_beta   90.00
_cell.angle_gamma   90.00
#
_symmetry.space_group_name_H-M   'P 1'
#
loop_
_entity.id
_entity.type
_entity.pdbx_description
1 polymer ?
#
loop_
_entity_poly.entity_id
_entity_poly.type
_entity_poly.pdbx_seq_one_letter_code
_entity_poly.pdbx_strand_id
1 'polypeptide(L)'
;MAGKGFDGAAPTSLVRSWRTAFLTLRDETLTIPPRNSNVQLLDNLILSHSNALVSAAVELPSHEVLSDILFMMELVAATSSDEEDCTRIYAQTSRLIHDICRCVSFDLNLSSYSSVLNCFGKMLNLFLRNVAAICDISGICSTTTIIPAIECLQAVRFIIISHRRWLQSEDIILVKFLLDVIDCSHGVPFWMPHSICKEKSTGINMRFSTERSSSELQTVAFEMLSEAISRAGSSFPVDIWRSILEVFRKTMDVLALKPPVVEDSAMCRFYESFLCCLHLILIDPKCAVSDHVSVFVAVLRMFLVYGLSGRTPGTYLLVGHKQKELSSMSPKASRELLKKSDHGTYRPPHLRKRDCLNVKHGSVRHSQYMSDSESSTINVTSSDSEFSDGDGSASDSGRVQNSRVRVAAITCIQDLCQADSKSLSMQWSLLLPTSDALQARMHDATLMTCLLFDPCLKARMASATTLVTMMDGLSSIFLQVAEYKESNKFGSFMALSSSLGKILLELHRGLLYLIEHEAHTKLLALLFRIIKLLISSTPYSRMPPNLLPLVVTSIRTRIEEGFWLKSERSGLLAAAIGCLTLALSTSPSSAQIRNMLCDEVSSGHIETEKKFGVLSTLFEYSIQSSCLTICLEALQHTIRGETVQPLKEARCDGTIGDGKIIAKGDWERAQNVSKDETRATTTES
;
A
#
# COMPACT_ATOMS: atom_id res chain seq x y z
N MET A 1 52.71 -48.25 -7.45
CA MET A 1 51.87 -49.41 -7.08
C MET A 1 51.40 -49.25 -5.65
N ALA A 2 50.08 -49.12 -5.48
CA ALA A 2 49.24 -49.42 -4.31
C ALA A 2 47.99 -48.54 -4.44
N GLY A 3 47.01 -49.05 -5.18
CA GLY A 3 45.72 -48.40 -5.33
C GLY A 3 44.99 -48.39 -3.99
N LYS A 4 44.56 -47.22 -3.56
CA LYS A 4 43.47 -47.10 -2.58
C LYS A 4 42.18 -47.38 -3.35
N GLY A 5 41.60 -48.55 -3.10
CA GLY A 5 40.24 -48.87 -3.51
C GLY A 5 39.30 -47.79 -2.99
N PHE A 6 38.49 -47.25 -3.88
CA PHE A 6 37.23 -46.62 -3.52
C PHE A 6 36.35 -47.72 -2.93
N ASP A 7 36.22 -47.78 -1.60
CA ASP A 7 35.14 -48.50 -0.95
C ASP A 7 33.83 -47.76 -1.28
N GLY A 8 33.16 -48.21 -2.34
CA GLY A 8 31.78 -47.86 -2.59
C GLY A 8 30.91 -48.49 -1.52
N ALA A 9 30.50 -47.72 -0.52
CA ALA A 9 29.50 -48.14 0.46
C ALA A 9 28.27 -48.69 -0.29
N ALA A 10 27.78 -49.87 0.11
CA ALA A 10 26.62 -50.48 -0.51
C ALA A 10 25.43 -49.50 -0.47
N PRO A 11 24.68 -49.34 -1.57
CA PRO A 11 23.55 -48.41 -1.59
C PRO A 11 22.56 -48.78 -0.49
N THR A 12 22.11 -47.76 0.25
CA THR A 12 21.08 -47.88 1.27
C THR A 12 19.83 -48.53 0.66
N SER A 13 19.00 -49.16 1.49
CA SER A 13 17.76 -49.79 1.00
C SER A 13 16.86 -48.80 0.26
N LEU A 14 16.90 -47.52 0.65
CA LEU A 14 16.15 -46.42 0.05
C LEU A 14 16.68 -46.05 -1.34
N VAL A 15 18.00 -45.85 -1.47
CA VAL A 15 18.67 -45.59 -2.76
C VAL A 15 18.45 -46.74 -3.75
N ARG A 16 18.50 -47.99 -3.28
CA ARG A 16 18.20 -49.17 -4.11
C ARG A 16 16.75 -49.14 -4.60
N SER A 17 15.80 -48.81 -3.73
CA SER A 17 14.38 -48.70 -4.09
C SER A 17 14.15 -47.67 -5.20
N TRP A 18 14.76 -46.48 -5.09
CA TRP A 18 14.65 -45.43 -6.10
C TRP A 18 15.21 -45.90 -7.46
N ARG A 19 16.45 -46.38 -7.47
CA ARG A 19 17.11 -46.84 -8.70
C ARG A 19 16.36 -47.99 -9.35
N THR A 20 15.87 -48.96 -8.58
CA THR A 20 15.08 -50.06 -9.11
C THR A 20 13.76 -49.56 -9.72
N ALA A 21 13.03 -48.68 -9.04
CA ALA A 21 11.75 -48.17 -9.54
C ALA A 21 11.90 -47.43 -10.88
N PHE A 22 12.88 -46.51 -10.99
CA PHE A 22 13.10 -45.76 -12.23
C PHE A 22 13.76 -46.57 -13.35
N LEU A 23 14.60 -47.55 -13.02
CA LEU A 23 15.14 -48.48 -14.03
C LEU A 23 14.02 -49.37 -14.59
N THR A 24 13.18 -49.96 -13.73
CA THR A 24 12.03 -50.76 -14.18
C THR A 24 11.06 -49.93 -15.00
N LEU A 25 10.79 -48.67 -14.62
CA LEU A 25 9.94 -47.77 -15.40
C LEU A 25 10.52 -47.50 -16.80
N ARG A 26 11.82 -47.26 -16.92
CA ARG A 26 12.49 -47.08 -18.22
C ARG A 26 12.46 -48.35 -19.06
N ASP A 27 12.75 -49.50 -18.45
CA ASP A 27 12.78 -50.77 -19.18
C ASP A 27 11.39 -51.11 -19.71
N GLU A 28 10.34 -50.97 -18.91
CA GLU A 28 8.97 -51.31 -19.31
C GLU A 28 8.39 -50.35 -20.35
N THR A 29 8.73 -49.05 -20.29
CA THR A 29 8.32 -48.06 -21.30
C THR A 29 9.00 -48.27 -22.66
N LEU A 30 10.18 -48.90 -22.70
CA LEU A 30 10.88 -49.25 -23.94
C LEU A 30 10.42 -50.60 -24.54
N THR A 31 9.62 -51.40 -23.82
CA THR A 31 9.08 -52.66 -24.35
C THR A 31 7.99 -52.41 -25.39
N ILE A 32 8.12 -53.01 -26.58
CA ILE A 32 7.12 -52.92 -27.66
C ILE A 32 6.47 -54.31 -27.87
N PRO A 33 5.13 -54.43 -27.77
CA PRO A 33 4.18 -53.40 -27.33
C PRO A 33 4.26 -53.19 -25.81
N PRO A 34 3.92 -51.99 -25.31
CA PRO A 34 3.90 -51.72 -23.88
C PRO A 34 2.89 -52.64 -23.20
N ARG A 35 3.33 -53.39 -22.17
CA ARG A 35 2.49 -54.39 -21.49
C ARG A 35 1.37 -53.77 -20.65
N ASN A 36 1.61 -52.57 -20.13
CA ASN A 36 0.69 -51.80 -19.28
C ASN A 36 0.61 -50.36 -19.82
N SER A 37 -0.47 -49.64 -19.51
CA SER A 37 -0.52 -48.20 -19.83
C SER A 37 0.50 -47.42 -19.01
N ASN A 38 1.09 -46.36 -19.58
CA ASN A 38 2.07 -45.51 -18.88
C ASN A 38 1.55 -45.00 -17.53
N VAL A 39 0.24 -44.75 -17.46
CA VAL A 39 -0.53 -44.40 -16.28
C VAL A 39 -0.40 -45.46 -15.16
N GLN A 40 -0.67 -46.73 -15.48
CA GLN A 40 -0.63 -47.82 -14.51
C GLN A 40 0.80 -48.11 -14.03
N LEU A 41 1.79 -47.97 -14.92
CA LEU A 41 3.20 -48.11 -14.57
C LEU A 41 3.64 -47.05 -13.58
N LEU A 42 3.27 -45.80 -13.83
CA LEU A 42 3.62 -44.70 -12.96
C LEU A 42 2.97 -44.83 -11.57
N ASP A 43 1.70 -45.24 -11.52
CA ASP A 43 0.99 -45.43 -10.25
C ASP A 43 1.61 -46.57 -9.40
N ASN A 44 1.86 -47.72 -10.02
CA ASN A 44 2.37 -48.91 -9.33
C ASN A 44 3.85 -48.81 -8.92
N LEU A 45 4.69 -48.18 -9.74
CA LEU A 45 6.13 -48.14 -9.50
C LEU A 45 6.57 -46.89 -8.73
N ILE A 46 5.91 -45.74 -8.95
CA ILE A 46 6.36 -44.45 -8.44
C ILE A 46 5.37 -43.86 -7.43
N LEU A 47 4.12 -43.60 -7.83
CA LEU A 47 3.20 -42.78 -7.03
C LEU A 47 2.73 -43.48 -5.75
N SER A 48 2.54 -44.80 -5.78
CA SER A 48 2.22 -45.62 -4.61
C SER A 48 3.35 -45.69 -3.57
N HIS A 49 4.58 -45.38 -3.96
CA HIS A 49 5.78 -45.42 -3.11
C HIS A 49 6.39 -44.03 -2.86
N SER A 50 5.61 -42.96 -3.06
CA SER A 50 6.06 -41.56 -3.03
C SER A 50 6.87 -41.19 -1.78
N ASN A 51 6.38 -41.52 -0.58
CA ASN A 51 7.06 -41.17 0.69
C ASN A 51 8.46 -41.80 0.82
N ALA A 52 8.62 -43.03 0.34
CA ALA A 52 9.91 -43.73 0.35
C ALA A 52 10.87 -43.10 -0.67
N LEU A 53 10.35 -42.68 -1.82
CA LEU A 53 11.11 -42.00 -2.86
C LEU A 53 11.58 -40.60 -2.40
N VAL A 54 10.72 -39.80 -1.76
CA VAL A 54 11.10 -38.49 -1.20
C VAL A 54 12.24 -38.64 -0.19
N SER A 55 12.16 -39.66 0.67
CA SER A 55 13.22 -39.95 1.65
C SER A 55 14.53 -40.39 0.98
N ALA A 56 14.44 -41.16 -0.11
CA ALA A 56 15.60 -41.60 -0.88
C ALA A 56 16.26 -40.46 -1.68
N ALA A 57 15.48 -39.47 -2.13
CA ALA A 57 15.96 -38.37 -2.97
C ALA A 57 17.07 -37.53 -2.30
N VAL A 58 17.05 -37.42 -0.96
CA VAL A 58 18.07 -36.67 -0.18
C VAL A 58 19.42 -37.38 -0.17
N GLU A 59 19.45 -38.71 -0.32
CA GLU A 59 20.66 -39.52 -0.33
C GLU A 59 21.29 -39.66 -1.73
N LEU A 60 20.61 -39.18 -2.77
CA LEU A 60 21.02 -39.31 -4.16
C LEU A 60 21.69 -38.03 -4.70
N PRO A 61 22.59 -38.15 -5.68
CA PRO A 61 23.11 -36.99 -6.40
C PRO A 61 21.99 -36.22 -7.10
N SER A 62 21.98 -34.88 -6.97
CA SER A 62 20.91 -34.01 -7.50
C SER A 62 20.68 -34.14 -9.01
N HIS A 63 21.73 -34.42 -9.80
CA HIS A 63 21.63 -34.63 -11.25
C HIS A 63 20.94 -35.96 -11.61
N GLU A 64 21.10 -37.00 -10.78
CA GLU A 64 20.42 -38.29 -10.97
C GLU A 64 18.93 -38.11 -10.73
N VAL A 65 18.58 -37.50 -9.59
CA VAL A 65 17.19 -37.17 -9.23
C VAL A 65 16.54 -36.27 -10.28
N LEU A 66 17.26 -35.25 -10.78
CA LEU A 66 16.74 -34.36 -11.81
C LEU A 66 16.43 -35.10 -13.13
N SER A 67 17.33 -35.98 -13.59
CA SER A 67 17.11 -36.75 -14.81
C SER A 67 15.91 -37.69 -14.70
N ASP A 68 15.70 -38.27 -13.52
CA ASP A 68 14.57 -39.14 -13.23
C ASP A 68 13.24 -38.37 -13.18
N ILE A 69 13.23 -37.19 -12.55
CA ILE A 69 12.07 -36.28 -12.53
C ILE A 69 11.71 -35.81 -13.94
N LEU A 70 12.69 -35.37 -14.75
CA LEU A 70 12.43 -34.91 -16.11
C LEU A 70 11.82 -36.02 -16.98
N PHE A 71 12.33 -37.24 -16.85
CA PHE A 71 11.75 -38.40 -17.53
C PHE A 71 10.31 -38.70 -17.08
N MET A 72 10.05 -38.61 -15.78
CA MET A 72 8.69 -38.75 -15.23
C MET A 72 7.75 -37.68 -15.79
N MET A 73 8.19 -36.42 -15.81
CA MET A 73 7.41 -35.29 -16.34
C MET A 73 7.13 -35.43 -17.84
N GLU A 74 8.06 -35.99 -18.60
CA GLU A 74 7.86 -36.29 -20.03
C GLU A 74 6.82 -37.41 -20.23
N LEU A 75 6.90 -38.48 -19.44
CA LEU A 75 5.95 -39.59 -19.47
C LEU A 75 4.53 -39.14 -19.13
N VAL A 76 4.41 -38.29 -18.09
CA VAL A 76 3.15 -37.69 -17.66
C VAL A 76 2.60 -36.75 -18.74
N ALA A 77 3.44 -35.90 -19.34
CA ALA A 77 3.04 -35.01 -20.42
C ALA A 77 2.61 -35.73 -21.71
N ALA A 78 3.00 -37.00 -21.89
CA ALA A 78 2.61 -37.85 -23.01
C ALA A 78 1.27 -38.58 -22.78
N THR A 79 0.70 -38.53 -21.58
CA THR A 79 -0.63 -39.10 -21.30
C THR A 79 -1.74 -38.23 -21.90
N SER A 80 -2.70 -38.85 -22.60
CA SER A 80 -3.81 -38.14 -23.28
C SER A 80 -4.85 -37.62 -22.29
N SER A 81 -5.35 -36.40 -22.51
CA SER A 81 -6.23 -35.64 -21.60
C SER A 81 -7.65 -36.17 -21.37
N ASP A 82 -8.04 -37.26 -22.02
CA ASP A 82 -9.45 -37.65 -22.15
C ASP A 82 -9.94 -38.63 -21.05
N GLU A 83 -9.07 -39.06 -20.14
CA GLU A 83 -9.41 -39.99 -19.05
C GLU A 83 -9.49 -39.28 -17.68
N GLU A 84 -10.56 -39.55 -16.93
CA GLU A 84 -10.79 -39.04 -15.57
C GLU A 84 -9.62 -39.38 -14.60
N ASP A 85 -8.88 -40.47 -14.91
CA ASP A 85 -7.67 -40.91 -14.21
C ASP A 85 -6.46 -39.96 -14.35
N CYS A 86 -6.40 -39.12 -15.39
CA CYS A 86 -5.30 -38.17 -15.60
C CYS A 86 -5.21 -37.11 -14.50
N THR A 87 -6.35 -36.66 -13.96
CA THR A 87 -6.36 -35.63 -12.90
C THR A 87 -5.72 -36.15 -11.61
N ARG A 88 -5.97 -37.43 -11.26
CA ARG A 88 -5.40 -38.07 -10.08
C ARG A 88 -3.89 -38.19 -10.20
N ILE A 89 -3.42 -38.63 -11.37
CA ILE A 89 -1.99 -38.85 -11.66
C ILE A 89 -1.24 -37.53 -11.67
N TYR A 90 -1.78 -36.51 -12.34
CA TYR A 90 -1.19 -35.17 -12.32
C TYR A 90 -1.10 -34.63 -10.90
N ALA A 91 -2.15 -34.81 -10.09
CA ALA A 91 -2.17 -34.34 -8.70
C ALA A 91 -1.20 -35.10 -7.78
N GLN A 92 -0.96 -36.39 -8.00
CA GLN A 92 0.03 -37.16 -7.25
C GLN A 92 1.45 -36.84 -7.73
N THR A 93 1.62 -36.58 -9.02
CA THR A 93 2.90 -36.20 -9.62
C THR A 93 3.33 -34.81 -9.14
N SER A 94 2.41 -33.82 -9.13
CA SER A 94 2.68 -32.48 -8.61
C SER A 94 3.13 -32.51 -7.15
N ARG A 95 2.46 -33.32 -6.31
CA ARG A 95 2.82 -33.56 -4.90
C ARG A 95 4.21 -34.14 -4.75
N LEU A 96 4.50 -35.22 -5.48
CA LEU A 96 5.81 -35.87 -5.42
C LEU A 96 6.93 -34.91 -5.84
N ILE A 97 6.75 -34.16 -6.94
CA ILE A 97 7.76 -33.20 -7.40
C ILE A 97 7.91 -32.07 -6.39
N HIS A 98 6.82 -31.52 -5.86
CA HIS A 98 6.84 -30.51 -4.82
C HIS A 98 7.65 -30.95 -3.59
N ASP A 99 7.38 -32.16 -3.08
CA ASP A 99 8.04 -32.69 -1.89
C ASP A 99 9.52 -32.96 -2.14
N ILE A 100 9.89 -33.42 -3.33
CA ILE A 100 11.31 -33.58 -3.70
C ILE A 100 12.00 -32.21 -3.83
N CYS A 101 11.38 -31.24 -4.51
CA CYS A 101 11.93 -29.88 -4.69
C CYS A 101 12.12 -29.14 -3.35
N ARG A 102 11.34 -29.48 -2.31
CA ARG A 102 11.53 -28.95 -0.97
C ARG A 102 12.80 -29.47 -0.29
N CYS A 103 13.27 -30.66 -0.65
CA CYS A 103 14.38 -31.34 0.00
C CYS A 103 15.68 -31.36 -0.82
N VAL A 104 15.59 -31.18 -2.14
CA VAL A 104 16.73 -31.27 -3.07
C VAL A 104 16.82 -30.01 -3.93
N SER A 105 18.00 -29.40 -3.98
CA SER A 105 18.29 -28.25 -4.85
C SER A 105 18.77 -28.71 -6.23
N PHE A 106 18.22 -28.10 -7.29
CA PHE A 106 18.55 -28.45 -8.68
C PHE A 106 19.30 -27.34 -9.42
N ASP A 107 20.32 -27.73 -10.18
CA ASP A 107 20.97 -26.89 -11.19
C ASP A 107 20.41 -27.25 -12.57
N LEU A 108 19.47 -26.44 -13.07
CA LEU A 108 18.84 -26.62 -14.37
C LEU A 108 19.62 -25.88 -15.47
N ASN A 109 19.56 -26.40 -16.69
CA ASN A 109 19.89 -25.62 -17.88
C ASN A 109 18.61 -25.00 -18.47
N LEU A 110 18.76 -24.01 -19.35
CA LEU A 110 17.63 -23.28 -19.95
C LEU A 110 16.60 -24.20 -20.62
N SER A 111 17.04 -25.27 -21.29
CA SER A 111 16.14 -26.22 -21.95
C SER A 111 15.34 -27.05 -20.95
N SER A 112 15.97 -27.55 -19.89
CA SER A 112 15.29 -28.30 -18.83
C SER A 112 14.33 -27.40 -18.07
N TYR A 113 14.71 -26.15 -17.79
CA TYR A 113 13.84 -25.16 -17.15
C TYR A 113 12.57 -24.90 -17.97
N SER A 114 12.72 -24.67 -19.27
CA SER A 114 11.58 -24.48 -20.18
C SER A 114 10.68 -25.72 -20.24
N SER A 115 11.25 -26.92 -20.31
CA SER A 115 10.49 -28.18 -20.30
C SER A 115 9.70 -28.38 -19.00
N VAL A 116 10.32 -28.07 -17.85
CA VAL A 116 9.69 -28.14 -16.53
C VAL A 116 8.49 -27.19 -16.46
N LEU A 117 8.66 -25.92 -16.84
CA LEU A 117 7.56 -24.94 -16.85
C LEU A 117 6.45 -25.32 -17.82
N ASN A 118 6.77 -25.86 -19.00
CA ASN A 118 5.77 -26.31 -19.96
C ASN A 118 4.93 -27.47 -19.41
N CYS A 119 5.56 -28.45 -18.75
CA CYS A 119 4.85 -29.56 -18.12
C CYS A 119 3.97 -29.08 -16.95
N PHE A 120 4.50 -28.23 -16.06
CA PHE A 120 3.68 -27.60 -15.02
C PHE A 120 2.54 -26.77 -15.59
N GLY A 121 2.75 -26.07 -16.71
CA GLY A 121 1.72 -25.31 -17.41
C GLY A 121 0.59 -26.20 -17.92
N LYS A 122 0.92 -27.36 -18.50
CA LYS A 122 -0.09 -28.36 -18.90
C LYS A 122 -0.89 -28.90 -17.72
N MET A 123 -0.20 -29.26 -16.62
CA MET A 123 -0.86 -29.75 -15.40
C MET A 123 -1.78 -28.69 -14.80
N LEU A 124 -1.31 -27.43 -14.68
CA LEU A 124 -2.09 -26.30 -14.16
C LEU A 124 -3.30 -25.98 -15.02
N ASN A 125 -3.15 -25.95 -16.34
CA ASN A 125 -4.27 -25.72 -17.26
C ASN A 125 -5.36 -26.78 -17.10
N LEU A 126 -4.98 -28.06 -16.93
CA LEU A 126 -5.94 -29.13 -16.67
C LEU A 126 -6.64 -28.94 -15.32
N PHE A 127 -5.91 -28.63 -14.26
CA PHE A 127 -6.51 -28.37 -12.94
C PHE A 127 -7.48 -27.18 -12.98
N LEU A 128 -7.09 -26.05 -13.58
CA LEU A 128 -7.91 -24.84 -13.64
C LEU A 128 -9.14 -24.99 -14.54
N ARG A 129 -9.00 -25.68 -15.68
CA ARG A 129 -10.14 -25.98 -16.58
C ARG A 129 -11.16 -26.91 -15.93
N ASN A 130 -10.69 -27.93 -15.20
CA ASN A 130 -11.57 -28.84 -14.47
C ASN A 130 -12.35 -28.11 -13.37
N VAL A 131 -11.70 -27.17 -12.66
CA VAL A 131 -12.40 -26.35 -11.67
C VAL A 131 -13.51 -25.51 -12.34
N ALA A 132 -13.21 -24.86 -13.48
CA ALA A 132 -14.20 -24.05 -14.19
C ALA A 132 -15.42 -24.88 -14.67
N ALA A 133 -15.22 -26.13 -15.07
CA ALA A 133 -16.29 -27.02 -15.55
C ALA A 133 -17.13 -27.66 -14.42
N ILE A 134 -16.52 -27.96 -13.27
CA ILE A 134 -17.19 -28.70 -12.16
C ILE A 134 -18.02 -27.76 -11.27
N CYS A 135 -17.69 -26.46 -11.24
CA CYS A 135 -18.39 -25.45 -10.45
C CYS A 135 -19.88 -25.27 -10.81
N ASP A 136 -20.35 -25.80 -11.93
CA ASP A 136 -21.76 -25.78 -12.31
C ASP A 136 -22.62 -26.82 -11.55
N ILE A 137 -22.02 -27.80 -10.86
CA ILE A 137 -22.76 -28.99 -10.37
C ILE A 137 -22.53 -29.32 -8.88
N SER A 138 -21.34 -29.13 -8.27
CA SER A 138 -21.20 -29.25 -6.80
C SER A 138 -19.92 -28.60 -6.24
N GLY A 139 -20.06 -27.79 -5.18
CA GLY A 139 -18.96 -27.02 -4.58
C GLY A 139 -17.91 -27.81 -3.78
N ILE A 140 -17.90 -29.14 -3.81
CA ILE A 140 -17.05 -30.01 -2.97
C ILE A 140 -15.78 -30.47 -3.73
N CYS A 141 -15.78 -30.47 -5.07
CA CYS A 141 -14.66 -30.97 -5.89
C CYS A 141 -13.57 -29.93 -6.24
N SER A 142 -13.68 -28.69 -5.76
CA SER A 142 -12.73 -27.61 -6.09
C SER A 142 -11.44 -27.67 -5.26
N THR A 143 -11.48 -28.22 -4.04
CA THR A 143 -10.28 -28.30 -3.19
C THR A 143 -9.30 -29.38 -3.65
N THR A 144 -9.77 -30.45 -4.28
CA THR A 144 -8.93 -31.58 -4.72
C THR A 144 -8.04 -31.23 -5.91
N THR A 145 -8.39 -30.19 -6.68
CA THR A 145 -7.66 -29.73 -7.87
C THR A 145 -6.87 -28.44 -7.62
N ILE A 146 -7.33 -27.56 -6.74
CA ILE A 146 -6.63 -26.30 -6.41
C ILE A 146 -5.36 -26.55 -5.58
N ILE A 147 -5.39 -27.48 -4.61
CA ILE A 147 -4.19 -27.80 -3.80
C ILE A 147 -3.02 -28.28 -4.69
N PRO A 148 -3.22 -29.26 -5.59
CA PRO A 148 -2.21 -29.62 -6.59
C PRO A 148 -1.70 -28.45 -7.44
N ALA A 149 -2.55 -27.50 -7.78
CA ALA A 149 -2.13 -26.31 -8.52
C ALA A 149 -1.21 -25.40 -7.70
N ILE A 150 -1.50 -25.21 -6.41
CA ILE A 150 -0.61 -24.45 -5.50
C ILE A 150 0.73 -25.18 -5.36
N GLU A 151 0.71 -26.50 -5.17
CA GLU A 151 1.92 -27.33 -5.06
C GLU A 151 2.79 -27.23 -6.33
N CYS A 152 2.19 -27.20 -7.52
CA CYS A 152 2.91 -26.94 -8.77
C CYS A 152 3.64 -25.59 -8.75
N LEU A 153 2.97 -24.50 -8.37
CA LEU A 153 3.61 -23.18 -8.29
C LEU A 153 4.69 -23.13 -7.22
N GLN A 154 4.47 -23.75 -6.06
CA GLN A 154 5.47 -23.83 -5.00
C GLN A 154 6.69 -24.67 -5.42
N ALA A 155 6.49 -25.76 -6.16
CA ALA A 155 7.60 -26.53 -6.75
C ALA A 155 8.44 -25.66 -7.69
N VAL A 156 7.79 -24.86 -8.56
CA VAL A 156 8.49 -23.88 -9.41
C VAL A 156 9.23 -22.86 -8.55
N ARG A 157 8.62 -22.35 -7.48
CA ARG A 157 9.27 -21.40 -6.56
C ARG A 157 10.53 -21.99 -5.91
N PHE A 158 10.49 -23.24 -5.45
CA PHE A 158 11.66 -23.92 -4.88
C PHE A 158 12.78 -24.12 -5.91
N ILE A 159 12.41 -24.42 -7.15
CA ILE A 159 13.34 -24.53 -8.26
C ILE A 159 14.06 -23.19 -8.49
N ILE A 160 13.32 -22.07 -8.48
CA ILE A 160 13.88 -20.72 -8.66
C ILE A 160 14.86 -20.38 -7.52
N ILE A 161 14.45 -20.58 -6.27
CA ILE A 161 15.27 -20.27 -5.08
C ILE A 161 16.57 -21.09 -5.07
N SER A 162 16.50 -22.32 -5.55
CA SER A 162 17.66 -23.22 -5.63
C SER A 162 18.64 -22.86 -6.75
N HIS A 163 18.18 -22.10 -7.76
CA HIS A 163 18.94 -21.87 -8.97
C HIS A 163 20.00 -20.77 -8.79
N ARG A 164 21.29 -21.15 -8.79
CA ARG A 164 22.40 -20.23 -8.48
C ARG A 164 22.80 -19.29 -9.61
N ARG A 165 22.42 -19.56 -10.87
CA ARG A 165 22.85 -18.82 -12.07
C ARG A 165 21.66 -18.41 -12.93
N TRP A 166 20.90 -17.45 -12.42
CA TRP A 166 19.70 -16.97 -13.08
C TRP A 166 20.00 -16.09 -14.30
N LEU A 167 19.42 -16.44 -15.46
CA LEU A 167 19.56 -15.71 -16.72
C LEU A 167 18.33 -14.82 -17.02
N GLN A 168 18.53 -13.69 -17.69
CA GLN A 168 17.43 -12.79 -18.10
C GLN A 168 16.39 -13.48 -19.01
N SER A 169 16.82 -14.42 -19.85
CA SER A 169 15.89 -15.22 -20.67
C SER A 169 14.97 -16.11 -19.86
N GLU A 170 15.38 -16.52 -18.65
CA GLU A 170 14.59 -17.37 -17.76
C GLU A 170 13.45 -16.57 -17.10
N ASP A 171 13.70 -15.30 -16.76
CA ASP A 171 12.65 -14.37 -16.29
C ASP A 171 11.55 -14.16 -17.33
N ILE A 172 11.91 -14.05 -18.61
CA ILE A 172 10.91 -13.89 -19.68
C ILE A 172 10.01 -15.12 -19.78
N ILE A 173 10.59 -16.33 -19.70
CA ILE A 173 9.84 -17.59 -19.75
C ILE A 173 8.97 -17.71 -18.49
N LEU A 174 9.50 -17.38 -17.31
CA LEU A 174 8.78 -17.40 -16.04
C LEU A 174 7.58 -16.46 -16.07
N VAL A 175 7.78 -15.21 -16.51
CA VAL A 175 6.70 -14.22 -16.58
C VAL A 175 5.59 -14.70 -17.51
N LYS A 176 5.92 -15.21 -18.71
CA LYS A 176 4.89 -15.77 -19.62
C LYS A 176 4.09 -16.88 -18.95
N PHE A 177 4.78 -17.83 -18.31
CA PHE A 177 4.13 -18.90 -17.56
C PHE A 177 3.22 -18.37 -16.44
N LEU A 178 3.67 -17.41 -15.64
CA LEU A 178 2.89 -16.82 -14.56
C LEU A 178 1.67 -16.04 -15.06
N LEU A 179 1.82 -15.30 -16.16
CA LEU A 179 0.71 -14.58 -16.81
C LEU A 179 -0.37 -15.55 -17.30
N ASP A 180 0.02 -16.67 -17.92
CA ASP A 180 -0.93 -17.70 -18.36
C ASP A 180 -1.69 -18.31 -17.17
N VAL A 181 -0.98 -18.58 -16.05
CA VAL A 181 -1.58 -19.11 -14.81
C VAL A 181 -2.58 -18.11 -14.21
N ILE A 182 -2.22 -16.83 -14.14
CA ILE A 182 -3.11 -15.78 -13.63
C ILE A 182 -4.34 -15.65 -14.54
N ASP A 183 -4.16 -15.60 -15.86
CA ASP A 183 -5.27 -15.45 -16.81
C ASP A 183 -6.26 -16.63 -16.71
N CYS A 184 -5.74 -17.86 -16.62
CA CYS A 184 -6.55 -19.07 -16.46
C CYS A 184 -7.27 -19.15 -15.10
N SER A 185 -6.74 -18.49 -14.06
CA SER A 185 -7.38 -18.45 -12.74
C SER A 185 -8.62 -17.54 -12.69
N HIS A 186 -8.78 -16.60 -13.62
CA HIS A 186 -9.94 -15.68 -13.66
C HIS A 186 -11.28 -16.37 -13.95
N GLY A 187 -11.26 -17.50 -14.68
CA GLY A 187 -12.47 -18.23 -15.10
C GLY A 187 -13.11 -19.09 -14.00
N VAL A 188 -12.48 -19.22 -12.85
CA VAL A 188 -13.03 -19.98 -11.72
C VAL A 188 -13.86 -19.03 -10.85
N PRO A 189 -15.06 -19.43 -10.38
CA PRO A 189 -15.89 -18.62 -9.48
C PRO A 189 -15.29 -18.57 -8.07
N PHE A 190 -14.19 -17.83 -7.94
CA PHE A 190 -13.35 -17.63 -6.75
C PHE A 190 -14.01 -16.76 -5.65
N TRP A 191 -15.16 -16.15 -5.91
CA TRP A 191 -15.55 -14.90 -5.22
C TRP A 191 -17.05 -14.81 -4.89
N MET A 192 -17.67 -15.91 -4.49
CA MET A 192 -19.06 -15.90 -4.04
C MET A 192 -19.09 -16.00 -2.52
N PRO A 193 -19.26 -14.90 -1.78
CA PRO A 193 -19.73 -15.03 -0.41
C PRO A 193 -21.10 -15.69 -0.50
N HIS A 194 -21.23 -16.92 0.00
CA HIS A 194 -22.54 -17.55 0.07
C HIS A 194 -23.49 -16.60 0.78
N SER A 195 -24.57 -16.26 0.08
CA SER A 195 -25.72 -15.59 0.66
C SER A 195 -26.12 -16.32 1.94
N ILE A 196 -26.56 -15.53 2.91
CA ILE A 196 -27.05 -15.99 4.21
C ILE A 196 -28.26 -16.91 3.97
N CYS A 197 -28.00 -18.19 3.70
CA CYS A 197 -29.03 -19.21 3.80
C CYS A 197 -29.11 -19.55 5.29
N LYS A 198 -30.12 -18.97 5.95
CA LYS A 198 -30.57 -19.42 7.27
C LYS A 198 -31.13 -20.83 7.15
N GLU A 199 -30.27 -21.83 7.02
CA GLU A 199 -30.65 -23.21 7.29
C GLU A 199 -29.92 -23.69 8.53
N LYS A 200 -30.71 -23.83 9.59
CA LYS A 200 -30.33 -24.54 10.81
C LYS A 200 -30.00 -25.98 10.41
N SER A 201 -28.72 -26.29 10.23
CA SER A 201 -28.23 -27.66 10.28
C SER A 201 -27.14 -27.74 11.34
N THR A 202 -27.46 -28.43 12.42
CA THR A 202 -26.51 -28.92 13.42
C THR A 202 -25.64 -29.97 12.73
N GLY A 203 -24.44 -29.58 12.31
CA GLY A 203 -23.48 -30.46 11.65
C GLY A 203 -22.14 -29.77 11.45
N ILE A 204 -21.15 -30.25 12.20
CA ILE A 204 -19.71 -29.99 12.18
C ILE A 204 -19.20 -29.15 10.98
N ASN A 205 -18.59 -28.00 11.31
CA ASN A 205 -17.85 -27.08 10.44
C ASN A 205 -16.96 -27.78 9.39
N MET A 206 -17.34 -27.72 8.12
CA MET A 206 -16.49 -27.95 6.94
C MET A 206 -16.97 -27.09 5.75
N ARG A 207 -16.97 -25.76 5.89
CA ARG A 207 -17.41 -24.82 4.82
C ARG A 207 -16.44 -23.65 4.56
N PHE A 208 -15.14 -23.80 4.89
CA PHE A 208 -14.15 -22.70 4.87
C PHE A 208 -12.86 -22.94 4.06
N SER A 209 -12.79 -23.92 3.14
CA SER A 209 -11.52 -24.33 2.51
C SER A 209 -11.25 -23.79 1.09
N THR A 210 -12.26 -23.71 0.21
CA THR A 210 -12.02 -23.41 -1.21
C THR A 210 -11.57 -21.96 -1.49
N GLU A 211 -12.26 -20.95 -0.94
CA GLU A 211 -11.92 -19.53 -1.12
C GLU A 211 -10.50 -19.18 -0.62
N ARG A 212 -10.04 -19.88 0.42
CA ARG A 212 -8.67 -19.73 0.93
C ARG A 212 -7.62 -20.29 -0.02
N SER A 213 -7.87 -21.45 -0.61
CA SER A 213 -6.91 -22.12 -1.51
C SER A 213 -6.77 -21.40 -2.87
N SER A 214 -7.86 -20.82 -3.35
CA SER A 214 -7.87 -20.17 -4.66
C SER A 214 -7.14 -18.82 -4.60
N SER A 215 -7.48 -17.96 -3.63
CA SER A 215 -6.76 -16.71 -3.35
C SER A 215 -5.28 -16.93 -3.05
N GLU A 216 -4.93 -18.04 -2.41
CA GLU A 216 -3.53 -18.45 -2.19
C GLU A 216 -2.78 -18.74 -3.49
N LEU A 217 -3.39 -19.43 -4.46
CA LEU A 217 -2.77 -19.66 -5.78
C LEU A 217 -2.38 -18.34 -6.47
N GLN A 218 -3.31 -17.38 -6.50
CA GLN A 218 -3.06 -16.07 -7.10
C GLN A 218 -2.03 -15.27 -6.28
N THR A 219 -2.07 -15.37 -4.95
CA THR A 219 -1.08 -14.71 -4.07
C THR A 219 0.33 -15.18 -4.42
N VAL A 220 0.55 -16.50 -4.52
CA VAL A 220 1.85 -17.07 -4.86
C VAL A 220 2.29 -16.64 -6.26
N ALA A 221 1.38 -16.65 -7.24
CA ALA A 221 1.67 -16.21 -8.60
C ALA A 221 2.11 -14.73 -8.67
N PHE A 222 1.39 -13.83 -7.98
CA PHE A 222 1.75 -12.40 -7.93
C PHE A 222 3.03 -12.13 -7.12
N GLU A 223 3.32 -12.89 -6.07
CA GLU A 223 4.60 -12.81 -5.35
C GLU A 223 5.77 -13.18 -6.26
N MET A 224 5.66 -14.31 -6.98
CA MET A 224 6.69 -14.74 -7.92
C MET A 224 6.85 -13.76 -9.09
N LEU A 225 5.73 -13.19 -9.57
CA LEU A 225 5.75 -12.17 -10.63
C LEU A 225 6.43 -10.89 -10.14
N SER A 226 6.13 -10.44 -8.92
CA SER A 226 6.77 -9.27 -8.30
C SER A 226 8.27 -9.46 -8.15
N GLU A 227 8.71 -10.66 -7.77
CA GLU A 227 10.14 -10.99 -7.65
C GLU A 227 10.83 -10.98 -9.02
N ALA A 228 10.20 -11.54 -10.05
CA ALA A 228 10.71 -11.52 -11.42
C ALA A 228 10.80 -10.08 -11.98
N ILE A 229 9.77 -9.25 -11.74
CA ILE A 229 9.77 -7.84 -12.15
C ILE A 229 10.84 -7.04 -11.39
N SER A 230 11.01 -7.29 -10.08
CA SER A 230 12.04 -6.61 -9.30
C SER A 230 13.46 -6.96 -9.77
N ARG A 231 13.69 -8.20 -10.22
CA ARG A 231 14.99 -8.69 -10.68
C ARG A 231 15.35 -8.23 -12.09
N ALA A 232 14.38 -8.27 -13.01
CA ALA A 232 14.60 -8.08 -14.44
C ALA A 232 13.81 -6.92 -15.07
N GLY A 233 13.12 -6.10 -14.28
CA GLY A 233 12.16 -5.08 -14.74
C GLY A 233 12.59 -4.32 -16.00
N SER A 234 13.76 -3.70 -15.98
CA SER A 234 14.30 -2.90 -17.10
C SER A 234 14.74 -3.71 -18.33
N SER A 235 14.95 -5.03 -18.23
CA SER A 235 15.36 -5.89 -19.35
C SER A 235 14.19 -6.52 -20.14
N PHE A 236 12.98 -6.54 -19.58
CA PHE A 236 11.82 -7.12 -20.27
C PHE A 236 11.45 -6.37 -21.57
N PRO A 237 11.19 -7.09 -22.68
CA PRO A 237 10.65 -6.53 -23.93
C PRO A 237 9.27 -5.86 -23.77
N VAL A 238 8.98 -4.88 -24.62
CA VAL A 238 7.73 -4.08 -24.56
C VAL A 238 6.47 -4.94 -24.77
N ASP A 239 6.55 -6.00 -25.57
CA ASP A 239 5.46 -6.97 -25.77
C ASP A 239 5.12 -7.72 -24.49
N ILE A 240 6.12 -8.15 -23.72
CA ILE A 240 5.92 -8.78 -22.40
C ILE A 240 5.24 -7.79 -21.45
N TRP A 241 5.72 -6.53 -21.40
CA TRP A 241 5.10 -5.48 -20.59
C TRP A 241 3.64 -5.23 -20.93
N ARG A 242 3.29 -5.24 -22.21
CA ARG A 242 1.89 -5.13 -22.65
C ARG A 242 1.06 -6.32 -22.16
N SER A 243 1.58 -7.54 -22.26
CA SER A 243 0.90 -8.74 -21.75
C SER A 243 0.70 -8.68 -20.23
N ILE A 244 1.69 -8.17 -19.47
CA ILE A 244 1.54 -7.94 -18.03
C ILE A 244 0.37 -6.97 -17.78
N LEU A 245 0.37 -5.79 -18.40
CA LEU A 245 -0.71 -4.81 -18.19
C LEU A 245 -2.10 -5.34 -18.56
N GLU A 246 -2.21 -6.14 -19.62
CA GLU A 246 -3.48 -6.74 -20.02
C GLU A 246 -4.01 -7.73 -18.98
N VAL A 247 -3.14 -8.57 -18.39
CA VAL A 247 -3.54 -9.47 -17.29
C VAL A 247 -3.95 -8.69 -16.05
N PHE A 248 -3.24 -7.61 -15.71
CA PHE A 248 -3.63 -6.71 -14.61
C PHE A 248 -4.98 -6.05 -14.87
N ARG A 249 -5.24 -5.62 -16.11
CA ARG A 249 -6.53 -5.07 -16.52
C ARG A 249 -7.65 -6.09 -16.33
N LYS A 250 -7.51 -7.31 -16.84
CA LYS A 250 -8.50 -8.37 -16.64
C LYS A 250 -8.73 -8.66 -15.16
N THR A 251 -7.67 -8.69 -14.35
CA THR A 251 -7.77 -8.87 -12.90
C THR A 251 -8.58 -7.74 -12.26
N MET A 252 -8.30 -6.48 -12.62
CA MET A 252 -9.03 -5.31 -12.14
C MET A 252 -10.50 -5.34 -12.57
N ASP A 253 -10.81 -5.73 -13.81
CA ASP A 253 -12.18 -5.85 -14.30
C ASP A 253 -12.97 -6.89 -13.48
N VAL A 254 -12.34 -8.03 -13.14
CA VAL A 254 -12.96 -9.06 -12.27
C VAL A 254 -13.22 -8.51 -10.86
N LEU A 255 -12.31 -7.70 -10.32
CA LEU A 255 -12.49 -7.04 -9.01
C LEU A 255 -13.59 -5.96 -9.05
N ALA A 256 -13.69 -5.21 -10.14
CA ALA A 256 -14.68 -4.15 -10.33
C ALA A 256 -16.12 -4.67 -10.32
N LEU A 257 -16.34 -5.91 -10.80
CA LEU A 257 -17.65 -6.55 -10.82
C LEU A 257 -18.19 -6.92 -9.43
N LYS A 258 -17.37 -6.84 -8.37
CA LYS A 258 -17.69 -7.39 -7.04
C LYS A 258 -17.54 -6.38 -5.88
N PRO A 259 -18.29 -5.27 -5.87
CA PRO A 259 -18.41 -4.42 -4.68
C PRO A 259 -19.39 -5.04 -3.66
N PRO A 260 -19.09 -5.07 -2.34
CA PRO A 260 -17.89 -4.56 -1.66
C PRO A 260 -16.71 -5.56 -1.65
N VAL A 261 -15.49 -5.03 -1.53
CA VAL A 261 -14.23 -5.80 -1.43
C VAL A 261 -14.30 -6.77 -0.23
N VAL A 262 -13.84 -8.01 -0.42
CA VAL A 262 -13.88 -9.04 0.62
C VAL A 262 -12.80 -8.78 1.68
N GLU A 263 -13.22 -8.58 2.93
CA GLU A 263 -12.34 -8.30 4.06
C GLU A 263 -12.03 -9.60 4.85
N ASP A 264 -11.10 -10.40 4.35
CA ASP A 264 -10.55 -11.56 5.08
C ASP A 264 -9.01 -11.64 5.00
N SER A 265 -8.38 -12.47 5.84
CA SER A 265 -6.92 -12.56 5.93
C SER A 265 -6.24 -13.19 4.71
N ALA A 266 -6.90 -14.08 3.97
CA ALA A 266 -6.33 -14.68 2.77
C ALA A 266 -6.39 -13.68 1.60
N MET A 267 -7.54 -13.03 1.46
CA MET A 267 -7.77 -11.96 0.50
C MET A 267 -6.87 -10.75 0.74
N CYS A 268 -6.60 -10.41 2.00
CA CYS A 268 -5.70 -9.33 2.33
C CYS A 268 -4.25 -9.59 1.86
N ARG A 269 -3.77 -10.84 1.95
CA ARG A 269 -2.46 -11.23 1.39
C ARG A 269 -2.47 -11.16 -0.14
N PHE A 270 -3.52 -11.66 -0.77
CA PHE A 270 -3.70 -11.53 -2.22
C PHE A 270 -3.65 -10.06 -2.67
N TYR A 271 -4.42 -9.18 -2.04
CA TYR A 271 -4.47 -7.76 -2.39
C TYR A 271 -3.12 -7.07 -2.17
N GLU A 272 -2.41 -7.39 -1.08
CA GLU A 272 -1.06 -6.88 -0.86
C GLU A 272 -0.12 -7.30 -2.00
N SER A 273 -0.04 -8.59 -2.32
CA SER A 273 0.84 -9.11 -3.38
C SER A 273 0.46 -8.55 -4.76
N PHE A 274 -0.83 -8.44 -5.06
CA PHE A 274 -1.34 -7.86 -6.30
C PHE A 274 -0.96 -6.37 -6.43
N LEU A 275 -1.21 -5.57 -5.39
CA LEU A 275 -0.92 -4.14 -5.40
C LEU A 275 0.59 -3.86 -5.37
N CYS A 276 1.37 -4.65 -4.66
CA CYS A 276 2.84 -4.58 -4.71
C CYS A 276 3.36 -4.85 -6.13
N CYS A 277 2.80 -5.84 -6.82
CA CYS A 277 3.18 -6.11 -8.20
C CYS A 277 2.76 -4.95 -9.13
N LEU A 278 1.57 -4.38 -8.95
CA LEU A 278 1.09 -3.23 -9.71
C LEU A 278 1.99 -1.99 -9.50
N HIS A 279 2.40 -1.71 -8.27
CA HIS A 279 3.34 -0.64 -7.95
C HIS A 279 4.63 -0.76 -8.77
N LEU A 280 5.25 -1.95 -8.80
CA LEU A 280 6.47 -2.20 -9.58
C LEU A 280 6.28 -1.96 -11.08
N ILE A 281 5.08 -2.24 -11.60
CA ILE A 281 4.74 -2.05 -13.01
C ILE A 281 4.58 -0.56 -13.36
N LEU A 282 4.03 0.22 -12.43
CA LEU A 282 3.67 1.62 -12.65
C LEU A 282 4.82 2.61 -12.40
N ILE A 283 5.82 2.25 -11.59
CA ILE A 283 6.99 3.11 -11.33
C ILE A 283 7.80 3.37 -12.60
N ASP A 284 8.00 2.34 -13.44
CA ASP A 284 8.79 2.42 -14.68
C ASP A 284 8.01 1.84 -15.87
N PRO A 285 6.96 2.53 -16.35
CA PRO A 285 6.08 2.00 -17.37
C PRO A 285 6.77 2.04 -18.74
N LYS A 286 6.97 0.87 -19.35
CA LYS A 286 7.56 0.76 -20.70
C LYS A 286 6.60 0.97 -21.86
N CYS A 287 5.31 1.05 -21.58
CA CYS A 287 4.27 1.32 -22.56
C CYS A 287 3.21 2.24 -21.96
N ALA A 288 2.40 2.85 -22.83
CA ALA A 288 1.40 3.83 -22.40
C ALA A 288 0.35 3.17 -21.49
N VAL A 289 0.12 3.77 -20.32
CA VAL A 289 -0.87 3.31 -19.32
C VAL A 289 -2.23 4.01 -19.50
N SER A 290 -2.32 5.02 -20.39
CA SER A 290 -3.47 5.92 -20.57
C SER A 290 -4.81 5.19 -20.67
N ASP A 291 -4.85 4.08 -21.41
CA ASP A 291 -6.08 3.34 -21.71
C ASP A 291 -6.58 2.51 -20.51
N HIS A 292 -5.73 2.35 -19.48
CA HIS A 292 -6.00 1.55 -18.29
C HIS A 292 -6.30 2.42 -17.06
N VAL A 293 -5.98 3.72 -17.08
CA VAL A 293 -6.06 4.60 -15.90
C VAL A 293 -7.47 4.64 -15.30
N SER A 294 -8.51 4.74 -16.11
CA SER A 294 -9.90 4.83 -15.61
C SER A 294 -10.33 3.58 -14.84
N VAL A 295 -10.04 2.40 -15.39
CA VAL A 295 -10.35 1.10 -14.76
C VAL A 295 -9.55 0.94 -13.47
N PHE A 296 -8.25 1.24 -13.50
CA PHE A 296 -7.39 1.10 -12.33
C PHE A 296 -7.83 2.03 -11.20
N VAL A 297 -8.14 3.30 -11.51
CA VAL A 297 -8.64 4.24 -10.51
C VAL A 297 -9.97 3.78 -9.89
N ALA A 298 -10.90 3.28 -10.71
CA ALA A 298 -12.19 2.79 -10.23
C ALA A 298 -12.04 1.67 -9.18
N VAL A 299 -11.12 0.73 -9.42
CA VAL A 299 -10.87 -0.39 -8.51
C VAL A 299 -10.00 0.02 -7.31
N LEU A 300 -8.91 0.76 -7.53
CA LEU A 300 -8.01 1.21 -6.47
C LEU A 300 -8.75 2.04 -5.42
N ARG A 301 -9.74 2.83 -5.83
CA ARG A 301 -10.61 3.59 -4.93
C ARG A 301 -11.37 2.71 -3.94
N MET A 302 -11.75 1.49 -4.33
CA MET A 302 -12.46 0.55 -3.44
C MET A 302 -11.60 0.15 -2.23
N PHE A 303 -10.27 0.21 -2.36
CA PHE A 303 -9.34 -0.13 -1.29
C PHE A 303 -9.07 1.02 -0.31
N LEU A 304 -9.51 2.26 -0.60
CA LEU A 304 -9.27 3.41 0.28
C LEU A 304 -9.92 3.27 1.68
N VAL A 305 -10.99 2.48 1.78
CA VAL A 305 -11.68 2.18 3.05
C VAL A 305 -11.53 0.71 3.47
N TYR A 306 -10.63 -0.04 2.85
CA TYR A 306 -10.45 -1.47 3.12
C TYR A 306 -10.15 -1.75 4.59
N GLY A 307 -10.98 -2.58 5.22
CA GLY A 307 -10.87 -2.94 6.63
C GLY A 307 -11.37 -1.88 7.61
N LEU A 308 -12.09 -0.85 7.12
CA LEU A 308 -12.70 0.21 7.92
C LEU A 308 -14.24 0.10 8.01
N SER A 309 -14.85 -0.76 7.17
CA SER A 309 -16.30 -0.82 6.88
C SER A 309 -17.22 -1.27 8.04
N GLY A 310 -16.68 -1.60 9.21
CA GLY A 310 -17.45 -2.07 10.38
C GLY A 310 -17.59 -1.07 11.53
N ARG A 311 -17.22 0.20 11.36
CA ARG A 311 -17.15 1.17 12.45
C ARG A 311 -18.05 2.39 12.22
N THR A 312 -18.70 2.84 13.29
CA THR A 312 -19.54 4.04 13.28
C THR A 312 -18.69 5.31 13.08
N PRO A 313 -19.14 6.28 12.25
CA PRO A 313 -18.47 7.55 11.95
C PRO A 313 -18.00 8.41 13.13
N GLY A 314 -18.49 8.16 14.35
CA GLY A 314 -18.33 9.05 15.50
C GLY A 314 -17.04 8.94 16.30
N THR A 315 -16.18 7.94 16.06
CA THR A 315 -15.03 7.66 16.96
C THR A 315 -13.68 8.09 16.38
N TYR A 316 -13.64 8.70 15.20
CA TYR A 316 -12.38 9.00 14.48
C TYR A 316 -11.82 10.39 14.71
N LEU A 317 -12.46 11.22 15.54
CA LEU A 317 -11.92 12.53 15.93
C LEU A 317 -10.74 12.33 16.88
N LEU A 318 -9.57 12.17 16.26
CA LEU A 318 -8.21 12.36 16.76
C LEU A 318 -7.92 11.87 18.19
N VAL A 319 -7.14 10.79 18.27
CA VAL A 319 -6.33 10.45 19.44
C VAL A 319 -5.36 11.61 19.69
N GLY A 320 -5.61 12.38 20.74
CA GLY A 320 -4.63 13.30 21.30
C GLY A 320 -5.15 14.71 21.62
N HIS A 321 -6.16 14.84 22.46
CA HIS A 321 -6.21 15.93 23.46
C HIS A 321 -7.37 15.67 24.44
N LYS A 322 -7.06 15.28 25.68
CA LYS A 322 -8.01 15.46 26.79
C LYS A 322 -7.99 16.95 27.15
N GLN A 323 -8.84 17.75 26.51
CA GLN A 323 -9.02 19.12 26.93
C GLN A 323 -10.00 19.16 28.11
N LYS A 324 -9.45 19.69 29.19
CA LYS A 324 -10.06 19.90 30.49
C LYS A 324 -10.75 21.26 30.41
N GLU A 325 -12.08 21.31 30.45
CA GLU A 325 -12.79 22.55 30.74
C GLU A 325 -13.87 22.36 31.80
N LEU A 326 -13.86 23.34 32.71
CA LEU A 326 -14.69 23.49 33.88
C LEU A 326 -16.05 24.12 33.52
N SER A 327 -17.09 23.58 34.14
CA SER A 327 -18.29 24.24 34.68
C SER A 327 -19.13 25.17 33.78
N SER A 328 -20.38 24.77 33.52
CA SER A 328 -21.53 25.37 34.21
C SER A 328 -22.83 24.57 34.03
N MET A 329 -23.48 24.33 35.19
CA MET A 329 -24.88 24.02 35.50
C MET A 329 -25.81 23.35 34.45
N SER A 330 -26.22 22.13 34.79
CA SER A 330 -27.54 21.57 34.44
C SER A 330 -28.36 21.33 35.71
N PRO A 331 -29.70 21.35 35.67
CA PRO A 331 -30.52 20.71 36.68
C PRO A 331 -31.14 19.38 36.18
N LYS A 332 -30.75 18.31 36.88
CA LYS A 332 -31.42 17.04 37.30
C LYS A 332 -32.87 16.80 36.79
N ALA A 333 -33.33 15.58 36.49
CA ALA A 333 -33.21 14.27 37.17
C ALA A 333 -33.51 13.14 36.14
N SER A 334 -33.20 11.85 36.29
CA SER A 334 -33.23 10.98 37.47
C SER A 334 -32.36 9.70 37.30
N ARG A 335 -31.79 9.30 38.44
CA ARG A 335 -30.95 8.14 38.84
C ARG A 335 -31.81 6.84 38.82
N GLU A 336 -31.37 5.59 38.62
CA GLU A 336 -30.28 4.71 39.15
C GLU A 336 -30.12 3.50 38.19
N LEU A 337 -29.03 2.72 38.08
CA LEU A 337 -28.24 2.05 39.12
C LEU A 337 -26.85 1.64 38.59
N LEU A 338 -25.81 1.97 39.36
CA LEU A 338 -24.38 1.82 39.09
C LEU A 338 -23.84 0.52 39.73
N LYS A 339 -23.14 -0.34 38.98
CA LYS A 339 -22.21 -1.33 39.55
C LYS A 339 -20.79 -0.76 39.49
N LYS A 340 -20.22 -0.49 40.67
CA LYS A 340 -18.83 -0.06 40.89
C LYS A 340 -17.85 -1.17 40.49
N SER A 341 -16.79 -0.83 39.77
CA SER A 341 -15.56 -1.62 39.70
C SER A 341 -14.50 -0.93 40.57
N ASP A 342 -14.02 -1.63 41.60
CA ASP A 342 -12.97 -1.15 42.49
C ASP A 342 -11.64 -0.94 41.74
N HIS A 343 -11.01 0.19 42.02
CA HIS A 343 -9.65 0.51 41.58
C HIS A 343 -8.64 -0.34 42.37
N GLY A 344 -8.06 -1.35 41.72
CA GLY A 344 -6.85 -2.01 42.23
C GLY A 344 -5.62 -1.15 41.95
N THR A 345 -4.90 -0.76 43.01
CA THR A 345 -3.60 -0.09 42.93
C THR A 345 -2.58 -0.95 42.17
N TYR A 346 -1.81 -0.33 41.28
CA TYR A 346 -0.80 -0.98 40.45
C TYR A 346 0.21 -1.79 41.28
N ARG A 347 0.39 -3.08 40.93
CA ARG A 347 1.39 -3.98 41.53
C ARG A 347 2.48 -4.32 40.51
N PRO A 348 3.74 -3.96 40.76
CA PRO A 348 4.82 -4.14 39.79
C PRO A 348 5.24 -5.63 39.63
N PRO A 349 5.93 -5.96 38.52
CA PRO A 349 6.03 -7.34 38.01
C PRO A 349 6.77 -8.32 38.94
N HIS A 350 7.71 -7.83 39.74
CA HIS A 350 8.57 -8.63 40.62
C HIS A 350 7.86 -9.17 41.88
N LEU A 351 6.66 -8.67 42.22
CA LEU A 351 5.86 -9.14 43.36
C LEU A 351 4.74 -10.12 42.96
N ARG A 352 4.70 -10.61 41.72
CA ARG A 352 3.61 -11.46 41.20
C ARG A 352 3.84 -12.98 41.34
N LYS A 353 4.92 -13.44 41.98
CA LYS A 353 5.23 -14.87 42.10
C LYS A 353 5.27 -15.36 43.54
N ARG A 354 4.14 -15.88 44.02
CA ARG A 354 4.04 -17.15 44.76
C ARG A 354 2.57 -17.51 44.93
N ASP A 355 2.30 -18.81 45.02
CA ASP A 355 1.02 -19.46 45.38
C ASP A 355 0.33 -20.21 44.24
N CYS A 356 1.02 -21.25 43.75
CA CYS A 356 0.37 -22.44 43.22
C CYS A 356 0.86 -23.64 44.04
N LEU A 357 0.16 -24.01 45.12
CA LEU A 357 0.19 -25.37 45.68
C LEU A 357 -1.13 -25.68 46.38
N ASN A 358 -1.65 -26.88 46.09
CA ASN A 358 -2.77 -27.61 46.70
C ASN A 358 -4.15 -27.47 46.03
N VAL A 359 -4.49 -28.40 45.12
CA VAL A 359 -5.38 -29.56 45.39
C VAL A 359 -5.05 -30.68 44.38
N LYS A 360 -5.00 -31.92 44.88
CA LYS A 360 -4.61 -33.18 44.20
C LYS A 360 -5.80 -33.90 43.55
N HIS A 361 -5.47 -34.63 42.45
CA HIS A 361 -6.03 -35.89 41.88
C HIS A 361 -7.53 -36.03 41.55
N GLY A 362 -7.94 -36.63 40.42
CA GLY A 362 -7.17 -37.26 39.35
C GLY A 362 -8.03 -37.89 38.24
N SER A 363 -7.39 -38.20 37.11
CA SER A 363 -7.57 -39.44 36.35
C SER A 363 -6.53 -39.47 35.24
N VAL A 364 -5.72 -40.53 35.26
CA VAL A 364 -4.64 -40.83 34.32
C VAL A 364 -5.23 -41.62 33.15
N ARG A 365 -4.99 -41.19 31.91
CA ARG A 365 -4.68 -42.09 30.79
C ARG A 365 -3.70 -41.41 29.83
N HIS A 366 -2.57 -42.09 29.65
CA HIS A 366 -1.43 -41.75 28.83
C HIS A 366 -1.69 -41.83 27.33
N SER A 367 -1.01 -40.95 26.58
CA SER A 367 -0.39 -41.20 25.28
C SER A 367 0.57 -40.02 25.00
N GLN A 368 1.79 -40.02 25.56
CA GLN A 368 3.06 -40.18 24.82
C GLN A 368 3.09 -39.43 23.47
N TYR A 369 3.64 -38.22 23.42
CA TYR A 369 5.04 -37.86 23.07
C TYR A 369 5.37 -38.00 21.58
N MET A 370 5.78 -36.89 20.95
CA MET A 370 6.82 -36.68 19.91
C MET A 370 6.59 -35.26 19.34
N SER A 371 7.29 -34.25 19.85
CA SER A 371 8.60 -33.75 19.38
C SER A 371 8.43 -32.64 18.34
N ASP A 372 8.59 -31.41 18.83
CA ASP A 372 8.76 -30.20 18.04
C ASP A 372 10.01 -30.31 17.15
N SER A 373 9.90 -29.84 15.92
CA SER A 373 11.04 -29.55 15.06
C SER A 373 10.72 -28.27 14.31
N GLU A 374 11.22 -27.17 14.86
CA GLU A 374 11.27 -25.85 14.25
C GLU A 374 12.07 -25.93 12.95
N SER A 375 11.46 -25.54 11.83
CA SER A 375 12.20 -25.22 10.60
C SER A 375 12.06 -23.72 10.35
N SER A 376 13.12 -23.00 10.74
CA SER A 376 13.36 -21.59 10.53
C SER A 376 13.36 -21.23 9.03
N THR A 377 12.40 -20.40 8.62
CA THR A 377 12.42 -19.70 7.33
C THR A 377 13.46 -18.57 7.40
N ILE A 378 14.55 -18.73 6.66
CA ILE A 378 15.59 -17.71 6.51
C ILE A 378 15.08 -16.70 5.48
N ASN A 379 14.27 -15.73 5.92
CA ASN A 379 13.88 -14.58 5.12
C ASN A 379 14.99 -13.52 5.21
N VAL A 380 15.83 -13.44 4.19
CA VAL A 380 16.72 -12.29 3.97
C VAL A 380 15.93 -11.27 3.15
N THR A 381 15.21 -10.39 3.84
CA THR A 381 14.72 -9.12 3.29
C THR A 381 14.99 -8.04 4.33
N SER A 382 15.55 -6.92 3.89
CA SER A 382 16.03 -5.81 4.71
C SER A 382 14.99 -5.29 5.70
N SER A 383 15.43 -5.09 6.94
CA SER A 383 14.65 -4.74 8.12
C SER A 383 14.32 -3.24 8.17
N ASP A 384 13.03 -2.88 8.06
CA ASP A 384 12.48 -1.58 8.49
C ASP A 384 11.72 -1.79 9.81
N SER A 385 12.44 -1.72 10.92
CA SER A 385 11.95 -1.96 12.27
C SER A 385 11.64 -0.65 13.01
N GLU A 386 10.35 -0.25 13.04
CA GLU A 386 9.81 0.75 13.98
C GLU A 386 8.49 0.30 14.65
N PHE A 387 8.30 -1.01 14.85
CA PHE A 387 7.23 -1.50 15.74
C PHE A 387 7.84 -2.42 16.79
N SER A 388 8.02 -1.89 18.01
CA SER A 388 8.43 -2.64 19.20
C SER A 388 7.22 -2.90 20.10
N ASP A 389 7.04 -4.19 20.38
CA ASP A 389 6.45 -4.85 21.53
C ASP A 389 5.03 -4.52 21.96
N GLY A 390 4.08 -5.19 21.30
CA GLY A 390 2.90 -5.72 21.95
C GLY A 390 2.62 -7.11 21.40
N ASP A 391 2.53 -8.12 22.27
CA ASP A 391 1.95 -9.42 21.92
C ASP A 391 0.51 -9.18 21.42
N GLY A 392 0.39 -8.96 20.11
CA GLY A 392 -0.85 -8.61 19.45
C GLY A 392 -1.72 -9.86 19.38
N SER A 393 -2.90 -9.78 19.98
CA SER A 393 -3.99 -10.71 19.66
C SER A 393 -4.18 -10.79 18.13
N ALA A 394 -4.64 -11.92 17.58
CA ALA A 394 -4.86 -12.09 16.14
C ALA A 394 -5.69 -10.96 15.48
N SER A 395 -6.47 -10.22 16.26
CA SER A 395 -7.23 -9.04 15.82
C SER A 395 -6.40 -7.80 15.47
N ASP A 396 -5.15 -7.70 15.96
CA ASP A 396 -4.26 -6.56 15.72
C ASP A 396 -3.39 -6.78 14.48
N SER A 397 -2.96 -8.03 14.25
CA SER A 397 -2.26 -8.43 13.01
C SER A 397 -3.12 -8.16 11.76
N GLY A 398 -4.42 -8.49 11.79
CA GLY A 398 -5.33 -8.19 10.69
C GLY A 398 -5.50 -6.68 10.41
N ARG A 399 -5.41 -5.83 11.44
CA ARG A 399 -5.50 -4.37 11.26
C ARG A 399 -4.28 -3.79 10.58
N VAL A 400 -3.09 -4.27 10.95
CA VAL A 400 -1.84 -3.89 10.31
C VAL A 400 -1.89 -4.29 8.84
N GLN A 401 -2.29 -5.53 8.55
CA GLN A 401 -2.39 -6.04 7.19
C GLN A 401 -3.38 -5.23 6.34
N ASN A 402 -4.59 -4.96 6.85
CA ASN A 402 -5.58 -4.15 6.14
C ASN A 402 -5.03 -2.74 5.84
N SER A 403 -4.28 -2.15 6.77
CA SER A 403 -3.68 -0.82 6.54
C SER A 403 -2.57 -0.84 5.48
N ARG A 404 -1.85 -1.96 5.32
CA ARG A 404 -0.86 -2.13 4.25
C ARG A 404 -1.51 -2.17 2.88
N VAL A 405 -2.64 -2.85 2.74
CA VAL A 405 -3.44 -2.85 1.49
C VAL A 405 -3.88 -1.44 1.13
N ARG A 406 -4.36 -0.65 2.09
CA ARG A 406 -4.72 0.76 1.85
C ARG A 406 -3.53 1.59 1.40
N VAL A 407 -2.39 1.45 2.07
CA VAL A 407 -1.13 2.15 1.69
C VAL A 407 -0.72 1.76 0.27
N ALA A 408 -0.67 0.46 -0.04
CA ALA A 408 -0.28 -0.04 -1.37
C ALA A 408 -1.20 0.49 -2.48
N ALA A 409 -2.52 0.54 -2.24
CA ALA A 409 -3.47 1.10 -3.19
C ALA A 409 -3.25 2.61 -3.42
N ILE A 410 -3.02 3.37 -2.35
CA ILE A 410 -2.72 4.81 -2.43
C ILE A 410 -1.40 5.05 -3.16
N THR A 411 -0.39 4.22 -2.93
CA THR A 411 0.88 4.25 -3.66
C THR A 411 0.67 3.98 -5.15
N CYS A 412 -0.12 2.96 -5.52
CA CYS A 412 -0.44 2.71 -6.94
C CYS A 412 -1.14 3.90 -7.61
N ILE A 413 -2.01 4.63 -6.90
CA ILE A 413 -2.63 5.87 -7.40
C ILE A 413 -1.56 6.96 -7.63
N GLN A 414 -0.59 7.07 -6.71
CA GLN A 414 0.54 7.98 -6.86
C GLN A 414 1.40 7.61 -8.08
N ASP A 415 1.72 6.33 -8.28
CA ASP A 415 2.52 5.88 -9.42
C ASP A 415 1.79 6.13 -10.74
N LEU A 416 0.47 5.88 -10.79
CA LEU A 416 -0.37 6.25 -11.94
C LEU A 416 -0.28 7.74 -12.27
N CYS A 417 -0.24 8.60 -11.23
CA CYS A 417 -0.07 10.03 -11.43
C CYS A 417 1.27 10.39 -12.06
N GLN A 418 2.34 9.70 -11.66
CA GLN A 418 3.68 9.94 -12.19
C GLN A 418 3.83 9.38 -13.61
N ALA A 419 3.19 8.25 -13.89
CA ALA A 419 3.17 7.61 -15.20
C ALA A 419 2.35 8.40 -16.24
N ASP A 420 1.13 8.84 -15.89
CA ASP A 420 0.25 9.60 -16.79
C ASP A 420 -0.65 10.59 -16.02
N SER A 421 -0.07 11.73 -15.69
CA SER A 421 -0.72 12.80 -14.94
C SER A 421 -1.91 13.43 -15.67
N LYS A 422 -1.97 13.33 -17.02
CA LYS A 422 -3.03 13.88 -17.85
C LYS A 422 -4.26 12.98 -17.85
N SER A 423 -4.09 11.67 -18.02
CA SER A 423 -5.23 10.74 -17.94
C SER A 423 -5.78 10.66 -16.53
N LEU A 424 -4.92 10.75 -15.49
CA LEU A 424 -5.36 10.77 -14.10
C LEU A 424 -6.17 12.04 -13.76
N SER A 425 -5.83 13.20 -14.32
CA SER A 425 -6.57 14.44 -14.04
C SER A 425 -8.05 14.38 -14.45
N MET A 426 -8.38 13.55 -15.44
CA MET A 426 -9.75 13.27 -15.86
C MET A 426 -10.54 12.44 -14.82
N GLN A 427 -9.87 11.77 -13.89
CA GLN A 427 -10.46 10.93 -12.84
C GLN A 427 -10.51 11.62 -11.47
N TRP A 428 -10.14 12.89 -11.37
CA TRP A 428 -10.07 13.60 -10.10
C TRP A 428 -11.38 13.66 -9.32
N SER A 429 -12.54 13.67 -9.99
CA SER A 429 -13.85 13.63 -9.32
C SER A 429 -14.10 12.32 -8.55
N LEU A 430 -13.38 11.25 -8.87
CA LEU A 430 -13.43 9.97 -8.14
C LEU A 430 -12.43 9.93 -6.98
N LEU A 431 -11.31 10.65 -7.09
CA LEU A 431 -10.19 10.57 -6.13
C LEU A 431 -10.17 11.71 -5.11
N LEU A 432 -10.80 12.85 -5.43
CA LEU A 432 -10.78 14.10 -4.65
C LEU A 432 -12.20 14.45 -4.15
N PRO A 433 -12.33 15.19 -3.04
CA PRO A 433 -13.62 15.46 -2.42
C PRO A 433 -14.49 16.36 -3.32
N THR A 434 -15.71 15.92 -3.64
CA THR A 434 -16.72 16.71 -4.37
C THR A 434 -17.86 17.20 -3.47
N SER A 435 -17.86 16.76 -2.21
CA SER A 435 -18.80 17.06 -1.14
C SER A 435 -18.03 17.40 0.14
N ASP A 436 -18.74 17.79 1.21
CA ASP A 436 -18.14 18.18 2.49
C ASP A 436 -17.03 17.21 2.95
N ALA A 437 -15.77 17.69 2.89
CA ALA A 437 -14.59 16.90 3.22
C ALA A 437 -14.54 16.48 4.69
N LEU A 438 -15.16 17.25 5.59
CA LEU A 438 -15.14 16.99 7.03
C LEU A 438 -16.18 15.94 7.46
N GLN A 439 -17.03 15.47 6.53
CA GLN A 439 -17.94 14.37 6.77
C GLN A 439 -17.34 13.06 6.27
N ALA A 440 -17.09 12.12 7.19
CA ALA A 440 -16.62 10.79 6.83
C ALA A 440 -17.68 10.03 6.00
N ARG A 441 -17.36 9.77 4.73
CA ARG A 441 -18.22 9.02 3.79
C ARG A 441 -17.54 7.72 3.38
N MET A 442 -17.98 6.61 3.99
CA MET A 442 -17.41 5.28 3.74
C MET A 442 -17.64 4.80 2.30
N HIS A 443 -18.79 5.14 1.69
CA HIS A 443 -19.15 4.69 0.35
C HIS A 443 -18.62 5.59 -0.78
N ASP A 444 -18.07 6.75 -0.42
CA ASP A 444 -17.53 7.74 -1.35
C ASP A 444 -16.14 8.18 -0.87
N ALA A 445 -15.29 7.18 -0.69
CA ALA A 445 -13.94 7.38 -0.20
C ALA A 445 -13.08 8.09 -1.25
N THR A 446 -12.30 9.06 -0.78
CA THR A 446 -11.35 9.88 -1.54
C THR A 446 -10.01 9.92 -0.81
N LEU A 447 -8.95 10.40 -1.47
CA LEU A 447 -7.67 10.63 -0.80
C LEU A 447 -7.82 11.55 0.43
N MET A 448 -8.69 12.56 0.34
CA MET A 448 -8.96 13.45 1.47
C MET A 448 -9.58 12.70 2.65
N THR A 449 -10.46 11.70 2.41
CA THR A 449 -10.99 10.87 3.50
C THR A 449 -9.91 10.02 4.18
N CYS A 450 -8.96 9.47 3.42
CA CYS A 450 -7.82 8.74 3.98
C CYS A 450 -6.94 9.67 4.81
N LEU A 451 -6.65 10.87 4.30
CA LEU A 451 -5.83 11.87 4.99
C LEU A 451 -6.46 12.34 6.31
N LEU A 452 -7.78 12.54 6.35
CA LEU A 452 -8.51 13.02 7.52
C LEU A 452 -8.80 11.93 8.55
N PHE A 453 -9.24 10.75 8.10
CA PHE A 453 -9.92 9.78 8.97
C PHE A 453 -9.23 8.43 9.08
N ASP A 454 -8.16 8.16 8.32
CA ASP A 454 -7.49 6.86 8.42
C ASP A 454 -6.78 6.70 9.78
N PRO A 455 -7.04 5.62 10.54
CA PRO A 455 -6.37 5.39 11.82
C PRO A 455 -4.87 5.12 11.68
N CYS A 456 -4.39 4.71 10.50
CA CYS A 456 -2.99 4.42 10.23
C CYS A 456 -2.28 5.66 9.69
N LEU A 457 -1.29 6.15 10.43
CA LEU A 457 -0.48 7.29 10.01
C LEU A 457 0.24 7.06 8.67
N LYS A 458 0.67 5.83 8.37
CA LYS A 458 1.30 5.51 7.08
C LYS A 458 0.34 5.73 5.90
N ALA A 459 -0.94 5.38 6.04
CA ALA A 459 -1.95 5.62 5.01
C ALA A 459 -2.25 7.12 4.87
N ARG A 460 -2.31 7.87 5.98
CA ARG A 460 -2.44 9.34 5.95
C ARG A 460 -1.25 9.99 5.22
N MET A 461 -0.02 9.56 5.53
CA MET A 461 1.21 10.05 4.88
C MET A 461 1.27 9.69 3.40
N ALA A 462 0.90 8.46 3.03
CA ALA A 462 0.80 8.04 1.64
C ALA A 462 -0.19 8.94 0.88
N SER A 463 -1.38 9.15 1.46
CA SER A 463 -2.40 10.00 0.85
C SER A 463 -1.95 11.45 0.69
N ALA A 464 -1.24 12.00 1.68
CA ALA A 464 -0.67 13.35 1.59
C ALA A 464 0.37 13.44 0.47
N THR A 465 1.23 12.43 0.34
CA THR A 465 2.26 12.37 -0.70
C THR A 465 1.63 12.23 -2.10
N THR A 466 0.60 11.41 -2.24
CA THR A 466 -0.18 11.29 -3.48
C THR A 466 -0.80 12.63 -3.87
N LEU A 467 -1.43 13.36 -2.92
CA LEU A 467 -1.97 14.69 -3.18
C LEU A 467 -0.89 15.67 -3.64
N VAL A 468 0.29 15.65 -3.00
CA VAL A 468 1.44 16.44 -3.49
C VAL A 468 1.75 16.10 -4.94
N THR A 469 1.90 14.82 -5.29
CA THR A 469 2.26 14.42 -6.66
C THR A 469 1.19 14.77 -7.70
N MET A 470 -0.10 14.68 -7.34
CA MET A 470 -1.22 15.04 -8.21
C MET A 470 -1.31 16.54 -8.49
N MET A 471 -0.86 17.34 -7.53
CA MET A 471 -0.93 18.80 -7.60
C MET A 471 0.38 19.43 -8.09
N ASP A 472 1.45 18.66 -8.18
CA ASP A 472 2.73 19.11 -8.72
C ASP A 472 2.73 19.06 -10.26
N GLY A 473 3.48 19.95 -10.90
CA GLY A 473 3.65 19.97 -12.36
C GLY A 473 2.45 20.46 -13.19
N LEU A 474 2.38 20.00 -14.45
CA LEU A 474 1.47 20.52 -15.49
C LEU A 474 -0.01 20.23 -15.20
N SER A 475 -0.33 19.22 -14.41
CA SER A 475 -1.73 18.87 -14.08
C SER A 475 -2.41 19.96 -13.25
N SER A 476 -1.65 20.75 -12.50
CA SER A 476 -2.17 21.92 -11.77
C SER A 476 -2.77 22.99 -12.69
N ILE A 477 -2.39 23.03 -13.97
CA ILE A 477 -2.94 23.98 -14.96
C ILE A 477 -4.44 23.70 -15.19
N PHE A 478 -4.88 22.44 -15.11
CA PHE A 478 -6.30 22.10 -15.24
C PHE A 478 -7.14 22.74 -14.13
N LEU A 479 -6.58 22.98 -12.95
CA LEU A 479 -7.26 23.64 -11.82
C LEU A 479 -7.50 25.14 -12.09
N GLN A 480 -6.76 25.77 -12.99
CA GLN A 480 -6.93 27.21 -13.30
C GLN A 480 -8.27 27.52 -13.99
N VAL A 481 -8.93 26.51 -14.55
CA VAL A 481 -10.26 26.63 -15.17
C VAL A 481 -11.38 26.52 -14.12
N ALA A 482 -11.04 26.19 -12.86
CA ALA A 482 -12.01 26.05 -11.79
C ALA A 482 -12.81 27.34 -11.56
N GLU A 483 -14.10 27.17 -11.28
CA GLU A 483 -15.01 28.26 -10.96
C GLU A 483 -15.98 27.79 -9.87
N TYR A 484 -15.98 28.48 -8.73
CA TYR A 484 -16.96 28.20 -7.71
C TYR A 484 -18.27 28.95 -8.00
N LYS A 485 -19.38 28.23 -7.94
CA LYS A 485 -20.73 28.77 -8.05
C LYS A 485 -21.59 28.12 -6.98
N GLU A 486 -22.31 28.94 -6.22
CA GLU A 486 -23.25 28.45 -5.20
C GLU A 486 -24.32 27.54 -5.80
N SER A 487 -24.57 26.42 -5.12
CA SER A 487 -25.36 25.29 -5.59
C SER A 487 -26.82 25.60 -5.92
N ASN A 488 -27.38 26.71 -5.42
CA ASN A 488 -28.77 27.12 -5.70
C ASN A 488 -29.04 27.49 -7.17
N LYS A 489 -28.02 27.49 -8.04
CA LYS A 489 -28.13 27.92 -9.45
C LYS A 489 -27.96 26.79 -10.48
N PHE A 490 -27.77 25.54 -10.07
CA PHE A 490 -27.53 24.43 -11.01
C PHE A 490 -28.73 23.50 -11.16
N GLY A 491 -29.09 23.22 -12.42
CA GLY A 491 -29.92 22.06 -12.79
C GLY A 491 -29.13 20.75 -12.68
N SER A 492 -29.65 19.67 -13.28
CA SER A 492 -29.07 18.32 -13.24
C SER A 492 -27.68 18.14 -13.87
N PHE A 493 -27.12 19.18 -14.50
CA PHE A 493 -25.81 19.16 -15.15
C PHE A 493 -24.81 20.10 -14.44
N MET A 494 -23.69 19.55 -13.99
CA MET A 494 -22.58 20.31 -13.40
C MET A 494 -21.42 20.38 -14.39
N ALA A 495 -21.03 21.60 -14.77
CA ALA A 495 -19.89 21.81 -15.66
C ALA A 495 -18.56 21.39 -15.00
N LEU A 496 -17.57 20.98 -15.80
CA LEU A 496 -16.25 20.55 -15.33
C LEU A 496 -15.58 21.62 -14.43
N SER A 497 -15.62 22.90 -14.84
CA SER A 497 -15.09 24.02 -14.05
C SER A 497 -15.74 24.13 -12.66
N SER A 498 -17.05 23.86 -12.56
CA SER A 498 -17.78 23.86 -11.29
C SER A 498 -17.41 22.67 -10.40
N SER A 499 -17.20 21.49 -11.01
CA SER A 499 -16.70 20.32 -10.29
C SER A 499 -15.31 20.57 -9.70
N LEU A 500 -14.40 21.15 -10.50
CA LEU A 500 -13.05 21.50 -10.05
C LEU A 500 -13.07 22.58 -8.97
N GLY A 501 -13.97 23.57 -9.08
CA GLY A 501 -14.18 24.59 -8.04
C GLY A 501 -14.60 23.99 -6.70
N LYS A 502 -15.52 23.00 -6.71
CA LYS A 502 -15.89 22.27 -5.48
C LYS A 502 -14.73 21.47 -4.92
N ILE A 503 -13.99 20.77 -5.78
CA ILE A 503 -12.80 20.01 -5.36
C ILE A 503 -11.78 20.90 -4.66
N LEU A 504 -11.45 22.06 -5.25
CA LEU A 504 -10.52 23.02 -4.62
C LEU A 504 -11.03 23.51 -3.27
N LEU A 505 -12.32 23.89 -3.19
CA LEU A 505 -12.90 24.39 -1.95
C LEU A 505 -12.83 23.35 -0.82
N GLU A 506 -13.21 22.11 -1.11
CA GLU A 506 -13.25 21.03 -0.11
C GLU A 506 -11.84 20.54 0.26
N LEU A 507 -10.88 20.58 -0.68
CA LEU A 507 -9.47 20.33 -0.38
C LEU A 507 -8.91 21.39 0.59
N HIS A 508 -9.14 22.68 0.32
CA HIS A 508 -8.76 23.75 1.25
C HIS A 508 -9.40 23.53 2.62
N ARG A 509 -10.71 23.28 2.67
CA ARG A 509 -11.45 23.11 3.93
C ARG A 509 -10.88 21.98 4.80
N GLY A 510 -10.65 20.79 4.22
CA GLY A 510 -10.10 19.67 5.00
C GLY A 510 -8.63 19.87 5.38
N LEU A 511 -7.83 20.56 4.57
CA LEU A 511 -6.42 20.80 4.87
C LEU A 511 -6.23 21.84 5.96
N LEU A 512 -7.00 22.94 5.93
CA LEU A 512 -6.95 23.94 6.99
C LEU A 512 -7.36 23.34 8.33
N TYR A 513 -8.41 22.51 8.34
CA TYR A 513 -8.79 21.73 9.52
C TYR A 513 -7.63 20.86 10.03
N LEU A 514 -6.92 20.14 9.16
CA LEU A 514 -5.78 19.32 9.57
C LEU A 514 -4.58 20.13 10.04
N ILE A 515 -4.26 21.26 9.39
CA ILE A 515 -3.12 22.11 9.78
C ILE A 515 -3.27 22.59 11.23
N GLU A 516 -4.50 22.92 11.64
CA GLU A 516 -4.81 23.35 13.01
C GLU A 516 -4.67 22.21 14.04
N HIS A 517 -5.07 20.99 13.68
CA HIS A 517 -5.20 19.89 14.65
C HIS A 517 -4.06 18.87 14.61
N GLU A 518 -3.22 18.86 13.57
CA GLU A 518 -2.21 17.82 13.37
C GLU A 518 -1.00 17.98 14.29
N ALA A 519 -0.70 16.94 15.06
CA ALA A 519 0.45 16.89 15.96
C ALA A 519 1.72 16.31 15.32
N HIS A 520 1.58 15.47 14.29
CA HIS A 520 2.73 14.78 13.70
C HIS A 520 3.50 15.70 12.74
N THR A 521 4.76 15.98 13.07
CA THR A 521 5.62 16.95 12.36
C THR A 521 5.83 16.62 10.89
N LYS A 522 6.11 15.34 10.55
CA LYS A 522 6.32 14.95 9.15
C LYS A 522 5.04 15.08 8.32
N LEU A 523 3.88 14.81 8.92
CA LEU A 523 2.59 14.97 8.23
C LEU A 523 2.30 16.45 8.03
N LEU A 524 2.50 17.27 9.06
CA LEU A 524 2.35 18.73 8.98
C LEU A 524 3.25 19.36 7.90
N ALA A 525 4.48 18.87 7.71
CA ALA A 525 5.35 19.29 6.61
C ALA A 525 4.72 19.02 5.23
N LEU A 526 4.13 17.82 5.06
CA LEU A 526 3.40 17.48 3.82
C LEU A 526 2.16 18.35 3.65
N LEU A 527 1.40 18.61 4.72
CA LEU A 527 0.23 19.51 4.67
C LEU A 527 0.62 20.92 4.20
N PHE A 528 1.74 21.47 4.69
CA PHE A 528 2.27 22.74 4.20
C PHE A 528 2.71 22.66 2.73
N ARG A 529 3.28 21.54 2.29
CA ARG A 529 3.59 21.37 0.86
C ARG A 529 2.32 21.33 0.01
N ILE A 530 1.26 20.63 0.44
CA ILE A 530 0.00 20.56 -0.29
C ILE A 530 -0.68 21.93 -0.35
N ILE A 531 -0.79 22.64 0.78
CA ILE A 531 -1.44 23.97 0.79
C ILE A 531 -0.67 24.98 -0.07
N LYS A 532 0.67 24.91 -0.09
CA LYS A 532 1.49 25.73 -1.01
C LYS A 532 1.09 25.49 -2.47
N LEU A 533 0.99 24.23 -2.89
CA LEU A 533 0.57 23.86 -4.25
C LEU A 533 -0.88 24.28 -4.55
N LEU A 534 -1.78 24.16 -3.58
CA LEU A 534 -3.16 24.65 -3.70
C LEU A 534 -3.21 26.16 -3.89
N ILE A 535 -2.46 26.94 -3.11
CA ILE A 535 -2.40 28.39 -3.25
C ILE A 535 -1.94 28.77 -4.65
N SER A 536 -0.91 28.09 -5.19
CA SER A 536 -0.43 28.37 -6.55
C SER A 536 -1.41 27.97 -7.66
N SER A 537 -2.23 26.93 -7.45
CA SER A 537 -3.11 26.36 -8.48
C SER A 537 -4.55 26.88 -8.44
N THR A 538 -4.93 27.62 -7.39
CA THR A 538 -6.30 28.09 -7.19
C THR A 538 -6.54 29.46 -7.85
N PRO A 539 -7.49 29.59 -8.79
CA PRO A 539 -7.89 30.89 -9.33
C PRO A 539 -8.79 31.64 -8.34
N TYR A 540 -8.20 32.28 -7.32
CA TYR A 540 -8.93 32.90 -6.21
C TYR A 540 -9.97 33.95 -6.61
N SER A 541 -9.79 34.62 -7.76
CA SER A 541 -10.78 35.55 -8.32
C SER A 541 -12.12 34.90 -8.70
N ARG A 542 -12.13 33.57 -8.86
CA ARG A 542 -13.31 32.75 -9.21
C ARG A 542 -13.78 31.85 -8.06
N MET A 543 -13.20 32.01 -6.87
CA MET A 543 -13.49 31.24 -5.65
C MET A 543 -14.22 32.10 -4.62
N PRO A 544 -14.76 31.53 -3.52
CA PRO A 544 -15.34 32.33 -2.45
C PRO A 544 -14.35 33.39 -1.93
N PRO A 545 -14.77 34.66 -1.77
CA PRO A 545 -13.85 35.77 -1.47
C PRO A 545 -13.15 35.64 -0.10
N ASN A 546 -13.76 34.89 0.81
CA ASN A 546 -13.25 34.59 2.16
C ASN A 546 -12.26 33.43 2.21
N LEU A 547 -12.07 32.67 1.12
CA LEU A 547 -11.22 31.48 1.11
C LEU A 547 -9.74 31.81 1.37
N LEU A 548 -9.18 32.77 0.63
CA LEU A 548 -7.77 33.16 0.79
C LEU A 548 -7.49 33.83 2.16
N PRO A 549 -8.34 34.75 2.68
CA PRO A 549 -8.21 35.23 4.06
C PRO A 549 -8.25 34.13 5.12
N LEU A 550 -9.07 33.09 4.92
CA LEU A 550 -9.13 31.94 5.84
C LEU A 550 -7.81 31.16 5.84
N VAL A 551 -7.20 30.94 4.67
CA VAL A 551 -5.88 30.31 4.54
C VAL A 551 -4.81 31.10 5.30
N VAL A 552 -4.75 32.43 5.09
CA VAL A 552 -3.81 33.33 5.78
C VAL A 552 -3.99 33.25 7.30
N THR A 553 -5.24 33.29 7.76
CA THR A 553 -5.56 33.25 9.20
C THR A 553 -5.16 31.91 9.82
N SER A 554 -5.52 30.79 9.19
CA SER A 554 -5.24 29.43 9.70
C SER A 554 -3.73 29.10 9.72
N ILE A 555 -2.97 29.55 8.72
CA ILE A 555 -1.50 29.38 8.73
C ILE A 555 -0.87 30.23 9.84
N ARG A 556 -1.33 31.47 10.00
CA ARG A 556 -0.84 32.37 11.05
C ARG A 556 -1.13 31.83 12.44
N THR A 557 -2.37 31.42 12.73
CA THR A 557 -2.71 30.82 14.03
C THR A 557 -1.85 29.59 14.29
N ARG A 558 -1.60 28.77 13.26
CA ARG A 558 -0.70 27.62 13.41
C ARG A 558 0.75 28.01 13.72
N ILE A 559 1.25 29.10 13.15
CA ILE A 559 2.58 29.65 13.47
C ILE A 559 2.65 30.12 14.92
N GLU A 560 1.65 30.89 15.34
CA GLU A 560 1.52 31.43 16.69
C GLU A 560 1.31 30.33 17.74
N GLU A 561 0.64 29.23 17.45
CA GLU A 561 0.39 28.18 18.43
C GLU A 561 1.48 27.09 18.43
N GLY A 562 2.08 26.83 17.27
CA GLY A 562 2.87 25.62 17.03
C GLY A 562 4.39 25.76 17.06
N PHE A 563 4.93 26.96 16.83
CA PHE A 563 6.36 27.12 16.46
C PHE A 563 7.18 28.11 17.30
N TRP A 564 6.74 28.44 18.52
CA TRP A 564 7.54 29.27 19.43
C TRP A 564 8.96 28.72 19.65
N LEU A 565 9.94 29.41 19.02
CA LEU A 565 11.39 29.39 19.25
C LEU A 565 12.00 28.10 19.83
N LYS A 566 11.83 26.97 19.14
CA LYS A 566 12.68 25.77 19.35
C LYS A 566 13.36 25.35 18.05
N SER A 567 14.69 25.29 18.10
CA SER A 567 15.60 25.15 16.94
C SER A 567 15.34 23.92 16.05
N GLU A 568 14.70 22.86 16.56
CA GLU A 568 14.38 21.63 15.81
C GLU A 568 13.22 21.80 14.81
N ARG A 569 12.44 22.88 14.89
CA ARG A 569 11.27 23.12 14.02
C ARG A 569 11.49 24.21 12.97
N SER A 570 12.72 24.65 12.75
CA SER A 570 13.07 25.71 11.80
C SER A 570 12.58 25.41 10.37
N GLY A 571 12.71 24.17 9.90
CA GLY A 571 12.24 23.77 8.57
C GLY A 571 10.71 23.81 8.42
N LEU A 572 9.95 23.47 9.46
CA LEU A 572 8.49 23.56 9.46
C LEU A 572 8.01 25.00 9.49
N LEU A 573 8.65 25.83 10.32
CA LEU A 573 8.39 27.27 10.38
C LEU A 573 8.69 27.94 9.04
N ALA A 574 9.82 27.60 8.40
CA ALA A 574 10.15 28.08 7.05
C ALA A 574 9.09 27.68 6.02
N ALA A 575 8.60 26.43 6.07
CA ALA A 575 7.54 25.98 5.18
C ALA A 575 6.22 26.75 5.42
N ALA A 576 5.84 26.97 6.67
CA ALA A 576 4.63 27.73 7.03
C ALA A 576 4.72 29.20 6.60
N ILE A 577 5.86 29.85 6.86
CA ILE A 577 6.13 31.23 6.41
C ILE A 577 6.11 31.31 4.88
N GLY A 578 6.73 30.34 4.19
CA GLY A 578 6.68 30.27 2.73
C GLY A 578 5.25 30.13 2.17
N CYS A 579 4.37 29.40 2.87
CA CYS A 579 2.94 29.33 2.50
C CYS A 579 2.23 30.66 2.73
N LEU A 580 2.51 31.33 3.85
CA LEU A 580 1.95 32.64 4.18
C LEU A 580 2.39 33.70 3.17
N THR A 581 3.69 33.78 2.88
CA THR A 581 4.27 34.67 1.86
C THR A 581 3.63 34.43 0.49
N LEU A 582 3.47 33.17 0.10
CA LEU A 582 2.83 32.82 -1.17
C LEU A 582 1.36 33.27 -1.21
N ALA A 583 0.60 33.04 -0.13
CA ALA A 583 -0.81 33.44 -0.02
C ALA A 583 -0.99 34.97 -0.11
N LEU A 584 -0.08 35.74 0.48
CA LEU A 584 -0.10 37.20 0.39
C LEU A 584 0.33 37.71 -0.99
N SER A 585 1.16 36.93 -1.71
CA SER A 585 1.65 37.27 -3.05
C SER A 585 0.72 36.86 -4.20
N THR A 586 -0.43 36.24 -3.92
CA THR A 586 -1.35 35.79 -4.98
C THR A 586 -2.03 36.97 -5.67
N SER A 587 -2.00 37.00 -7.00
CA SER A 587 -2.66 38.01 -7.81
C SER A 587 -3.99 37.49 -8.42
N PRO A 588 -5.06 38.31 -8.48
CA PRO A 588 -5.19 39.66 -7.93
C PRO A 588 -5.33 39.66 -6.39
N SER A 589 -4.79 40.70 -5.73
CA SER A 589 -4.86 40.82 -4.28
C SER A 589 -6.30 40.92 -3.79
N SER A 590 -6.68 40.03 -2.88
CA SER A 590 -8.02 40.04 -2.27
C SER A 590 -8.22 41.35 -1.51
N ALA A 591 -9.33 42.05 -1.78
CA ALA A 591 -9.67 43.29 -1.08
C ALA A 591 -9.75 43.09 0.44
N GLN A 592 -10.19 41.91 0.90
CA GLN A 592 -10.24 41.57 2.32
C GLN A 592 -8.85 41.44 2.95
N ILE A 593 -7.85 40.94 2.21
CA ILE A 593 -6.47 40.86 2.69
C ILE A 593 -5.86 42.26 2.76
N ARG A 594 -6.09 43.09 1.75
CA ARG A 594 -5.67 44.50 1.81
C ARG A 594 -6.26 45.21 3.01
N ASN A 595 -7.57 45.04 3.28
CA ASN A 595 -8.21 45.61 4.46
C ASN A 595 -7.60 45.06 5.75
N MET A 596 -7.40 43.74 5.86
CA MET A 596 -6.74 43.12 7.02
C MET A 596 -5.35 43.70 7.29
N LEU A 597 -4.56 43.92 6.24
CA LEU A 597 -3.22 44.53 6.34
C LEU A 597 -3.29 46.02 6.68
N CYS A 598 -4.22 46.77 6.08
CA CYS A 598 -4.44 48.19 6.39
C CYS A 598 -4.91 48.39 7.84
N ASP A 599 -5.83 47.54 8.31
CA ASP A 599 -6.33 47.54 9.68
C ASP A 599 -5.18 47.25 10.66
N GLU A 600 -4.31 46.29 10.35
CA GLU A 600 -3.12 45.99 11.15
C GLU A 600 -2.17 47.19 11.23
N VAL A 601 -1.84 47.80 10.08
CA VAL A 601 -0.97 49.00 10.03
C VAL A 601 -1.60 50.19 10.78
N SER A 602 -2.92 50.37 10.67
CA SER A 602 -3.65 51.46 11.32
C SER A 602 -3.80 51.24 12.83
N SER A 603 -3.91 49.99 13.27
CA SER A 603 -4.04 49.64 14.68
C SER A 603 -2.76 49.88 15.49
N GLY A 604 -1.59 49.93 14.84
CA GLY A 604 -0.31 50.07 15.50
C GLY A 604 0.03 48.86 16.41
N HIS A 605 1.30 48.71 16.77
CA HIS A 605 1.72 47.64 17.69
C HIS A 605 1.24 47.97 19.12
N ILE A 606 -0.02 47.70 19.44
CA ILE A 606 -0.56 47.90 20.79
C ILE A 606 -0.22 46.65 21.61
N GLU A 607 0.78 46.75 22.49
CA GLU A 607 1.28 45.72 23.41
C GLU A 607 0.22 45.12 24.38
N THR A 608 -1.04 45.52 24.33
CA THR A 608 -2.04 45.19 25.37
C THR A 608 -2.91 43.97 25.06
N GLU A 609 -2.96 43.48 23.82
CA GLU A 609 -3.52 42.15 23.50
C GLU A 609 -2.49 41.34 22.72
N LYS A 610 -2.15 40.14 23.18
CA LYS A 610 -1.27 39.19 22.48
C LYS A 610 -1.89 38.66 21.17
N LYS A 611 -2.17 39.54 20.22
CA LYS A 611 -2.62 39.22 18.86
C LYS A 611 -1.63 39.85 17.89
N PHE A 612 -0.58 39.11 17.58
CA PHE A 612 0.43 39.54 16.62
C PHE A 612 -0.15 39.49 15.22
N GLY A 613 -0.45 40.63 14.59
CA GLY A 613 -0.88 40.68 13.19
C GLY A 613 0.06 39.95 12.19
N VAL A 614 -0.43 39.73 10.95
CA VAL A 614 0.31 39.00 9.89
C VAL A 614 1.64 39.68 9.55
N LEU A 615 1.68 41.01 9.50
CA LEU A 615 2.91 41.75 9.26
C LEU A 615 3.84 41.72 10.46
N SER A 616 3.28 41.83 11.68
CA SER A 616 4.08 41.79 12.91
C SER A 616 4.77 40.44 13.11
N THR A 617 4.09 39.32 12.80
CA THR A 617 4.67 37.98 12.86
C THR A 617 5.79 37.83 11.84
N LEU A 618 5.58 38.24 10.57
CA LEU A 618 6.62 38.21 9.54
C LEU A 618 7.84 39.09 9.92
N PHE A 619 7.60 40.27 10.49
CA PHE A 619 8.65 41.19 10.90
C PHE A 619 9.46 40.64 12.09
N GLU A 620 8.80 40.07 13.10
CA GLU A 620 9.45 39.45 14.25
C GLU A 620 10.38 38.31 13.82
N TYR A 621 9.92 37.43 12.94
CA TYR A 621 10.74 36.33 12.41
C TYR A 621 11.85 36.81 11.46
N SER A 622 11.70 37.95 10.79
CA SER A 622 12.77 38.55 9.98
C SER A 622 13.92 39.11 10.82
N ILE A 623 13.64 39.54 12.06
CA ILE A 623 14.61 40.16 12.96
C ILE A 623 15.26 39.13 13.91
N GLN A 624 14.50 38.14 14.39
CA GLN A 624 14.94 37.21 15.43
C GLN A 624 15.54 35.89 14.90
N SER A 625 15.36 35.55 13.63
CA SER A 625 15.74 34.23 13.11
C SER A 625 17.26 34.10 12.84
N SER A 626 17.90 33.12 13.49
CA SER A 626 19.26 32.66 13.17
C SER A 626 19.33 31.78 11.89
N CYS A 627 18.21 31.57 11.19
CA CYS A 627 18.12 30.75 9.98
C CYS A 627 17.91 31.65 8.74
N LEU A 628 18.91 31.68 7.84
CA LEU A 628 18.93 32.51 6.64
C LEU A 628 17.70 32.29 5.73
N THR A 629 17.23 31.04 5.62
CA THR A 629 16.07 30.68 4.77
C THR A 629 14.77 31.32 5.26
N ILE A 630 14.56 31.42 6.57
CA ILE A 630 13.39 32.06 7.17
C ILE A 630 13.44 33.57 6.92
N CYS A 631 14.62 34.17 7.08
CA CYS A 631 14.82 35.59 6.82
C CYS A 631 14.59 35.92 5.34
N LEU A 632 15.12 35.12 4.41
CA LEU A 632 14.94 35.34 2.98
C LEU A 632 13.48 35.21 2.54
N GLU A 633 12.75 34.19 2.99
CA GLU A 633 11.32 34.01 2.66
C GLU A 633 10.43 35.13 3.26
N ALA A 634 10.76 35.63 4.46
CA ALA A 634 10.09 36.78 5.07
C ALA A 634 10.43 38.12 4.37
N LEU A 635 11.70 38.29 3.97
CA LEU A 635 12.20 39.48 3.27
C LEU A 635 11.70 39.57 1.82
N GLN A 636 11.58 38.45 1.13
CA GLN A 636 11.12 38.40 -0.26
C GLN A 636 9.71 38.99 -0.41
N HIS A 637 8.85 38.87 0.61
CA HIS A 637 7.54 39.52 0.65
C HIS A 637 7.59 41.01 0.98
N THR A 638 8.49 41.45 1.88
CA THR A 638 8.69 42.88 2.16
C THR A 638 9.23 43.63 0.93
N ILE A 639 9.96 42.94 0.06
CA ILE A 639 10.63 43.51 -1.12
C ILE A 639 9.78 43.42 -2.41
N ARG A 640 8.94 42.38 -2.61
CA ARG A 640 8.16 42.19 -3.87
C ARG A 640 6.92 43.08 -4.07
N GLY A 641 6.66 44.05 -3.20
CA GLY A 641 5.94 45.25 -3.63
C GLY A 641 4.41 45.20 -3.69
N GLU A 642 3.74 44.61 -2.71
CA GLU A 642 2.33 44.93 -2.42
C GLU A 642 2.09 45.56 -1.04
N THR A 643 3.07 45.54 -0.12
CA THR A 643 3.03 46.32 1.13
C THR A 643 3.37 47.80 0.93
N VAL A 644 4.03 48.16 -0.18
CA VAL A 644 4.42 49.55 -0.50
C VAL A 644 3.27 50.35 -1.15
N GLN A 645 2.26 49.68 -1.72
CA GLN A 645 1.09 50.35 -2.29
C GLN A 645 0.16 50.95 -1.22
N PRO A 646 -0.27 50.21 -0.17
CA PRO A 646 -1.09 50.78 0.91
C PRO A 646 -0.30 51.77 1.79
N LEU A 647 1.03 51.62 1.91
CA LEU A 647 1.88 52.64 2.57
C LEU A 647 2.07 53.92 1.74
N LYS A 648 1.94 53.85 0.41
CA LYS A 648 1.91 55.04 -0.45
C LYS A 648 0.55 55.73 -0.43
N GLU A 649 -0.55 54.97 -0.38
CA GLU A 649 -1.91 55.52 -0.33
C GLU A 649 -2.26 56.07 1.06
N ALA A 650 -1.84 55.44 2.16
CA ALA A 650 -1.97 55.96 3.52
C ALA A 650 -1.14 57.25 3.77
N ARG A 651 -0.20 57.58 2.89
CA ARG A 651 0.57 58.83 2.95
C ARG A 651 -0.17 60.02 2.30
N CYS A 652 -1.25 59.75 1.57
CA CYS A 652 -2.02 60.76 0.84
C CYS A 652 -3.20 61.33 1.62
N ASP A 653 -3.65 60.66 2.70
CA ASP A 653 -4.62 61.22 3.65
C ASP A 653 -3.92 61.60 4.95
N GLY A 654 -3.81 62.91 5.18
CA GLY A 654 -3.02 63.48 6.24
C GLY A 654 -3.56 63.25 7.65
N THR A 655 -2.67 63.51 8.61
CA THR A 655 -2.84 63.64 10.08
C THR A 655 -2.79 62.36 10.91
N ILE A 656 -1.58 61.89 11.22
CA ILE A 656 -1.29 61.19 12.48
C ILE A 656 -0.03 61.82 13.10
N GLY A 657 -0.18 62.28 14.34
CA GLY A 657 0.81 63.03 15.11
C GLY A 657 2.03 62.21 15.54
N ASP A 658 3.04 62.96 15.97
CA ASP A 658 4.37 62.52 16.37
C ASP A 658 4.38 61.24 17.23
N GLY A 659 4.70 60.12 16.59
CA GLY A 659 5.10 58.86 17.21
C GLY A 659 6.32 58.32 16.48
N LYS A 660 7.44 58.17 17.20
CA LYS A 660 8.77 57.76 16.71
C LYS A 660 8.73 56.76 15.55
N ILE A 661 9.15 57.23 14.37
CA ILE A 661 9.46 56.42 13.20
C ILE A 661 10.76 55.66 13.44
N ILE A 662 10.68 54.44 13.99
CA ILE A 662 11.78 53.45 14.00
C ILE A 662 11.69 52.60 12.72
N ALA A 663 11.58 53.26 11.56
CA ALA A 663 11.43 52.56 10.28
C ALA A 663 12.43 53.00 9.20
N LYS A 664 13.19 54.08 9.43
CA LYS A 664 14.17 54.57 8.44
C LYS A 664 15.59 54.06 8.70
N GLY A 665 16.02 54.01 9.96
CA GLY A 665 17.38 53.58 10.33
C GLY A 665 17.65 52.08 10.14
N ASP A 666 16.65 51.23 10.38
CA ASP A 666 16.79 49.78 10.20
C ASP A 666 16.61 49.35 8.74
N TRP A 667 15.88 50.14 7.94
CA TRP A 667 15.77 49.97 6.48
C TRP A 667 17.08 50.27 5.75
N GLU A 668 17.78 51.34 6.14
CA GLU A 668 19.10 51.67 5.59
C GLU A 668 20.16 50.63 6.00
N ARG A 669 20.01 50.02 7.18
CA ARG A 669 20.88 48.91 7.64
C ARG A 669 20.65 47.62 6.84
N ALA A 670 19.41 47.26 6.56
CA ALA A 670 19.07 46.09 5.73
C ALA A 670 19.50 46.25 4.26
N GLN A 671 19.42 47.46 3.69
CA GLN A 671 19.94 47.74 2.34
C GLN A 671 21.46 47.67 2.24
N ASN A 672 22.19 48.02 3.31
CA ASN A 672 23.65 47.94 3.31
C ASN A 672 24.16 46.50 3.43
N VAL A 673 23.48 45.64 4.20
CA VAL A 673 23.82 44.20 4.27
C VAL A 673 23.65 43.51 2.91
N SER A 674 22.59 43.83 2.16
CA SER A 674 22.36 43.28 0.82
C SER A 674 23.34 43.78 -0.26
N LYS A 675 23.88 45.01 -0.10
CA LYS A 675 24.86 45.60 -1.04
C LYS A 675 26.30 45.13 -0.81
N ASP A 676 26.66 44.81 0.43
CA ASP A 676 28.01 44.29 0.73
C ASP A 676 28.16 42.82 0.28
N GLU A 677 27.09 42.01 0.32
CA GLU A 677 27.13 40.61 -0.14
C GLU A 677 27.11 40.44 -1.67
N THR A 678 26.45 41.34 -2.41
CA THR A 678 26.52 41.33 -3.90
C THR A 678 27.91 41.68 -4.41
N ARG A 679 28.72 42.36 -3.59
CA ARG A 679 30.12 42.67 -3.89
C ARG A 679 31.07 41.53 -3.55
N ALA A 680 30.74 40.72 -2.54
CA ALA A 680 31.54 39.56 -2.15
C ALA A 680 31.44 38.40 -3.16
N THR A 681 30.26 38.19 -3.77
CA THR A 681 30.05 37.13 -4.78
C THR A 681 30.59 37.45 -6.18
N THR A 682 31.05 38.68 -6.43
CA THR A 682 31.68 39.08 -7.71
C THR A 682 33.21 39.11 -7.64
N THR A 683 33.81 38.79 -6.50
CA THR A 683 35.28 38.74 -6.32
C THR A 683 35.85 37.34 -6.10
N GLU A 684 35.02 36.30 -6.17
CA GLU A 684 35.47 34.91 -6.35
C GLU A 684 34.94 34.36 -7.69
N SER A 685 35.55 34.83 -8.78
CA SER A 685 35.55 34.16 -10.09
C SER A 685 36.89 34.37 -10.77
#